data_AF-A0AB34K111-F1
#
_entry.id   AF-A0AB34K111-F1
#
_cell.length_a   1.000
_cell.length_b   1.000
_cell.length_c   1.000
_cell.angle_alpha   90.00
_cell.angle_beta   90.00
_cell.angle_gamma   90.00
#
_symmetry.space_group_name_H-M   'P 1'
#
loop_
_entity.id
_entity.type
_entity.pdbx_description
1 polymer ?
#
loop_
_entity_poly.entity_id
_entity_poly.type
_entity_poly.pdbx_seq_one_letter_code
_entity_poly.pdbx_strand_id
1 'polypeptide(L)'
;MAGVARSVALGLPLALAGAPRVEWAQTARWADGTLTLLEEKPPLSMAPLTGTPSQSISVDSRVTYQEFVGFGGAFTEAAAINWKKLSKEDQERVIHLYFAPPEEGGHGYTMGRVPINSCDFSPASYSFDDTPGDVDLSHFDEGVAHDVASGVIEMIQAAMAKVEERGLQLKLLASPWSAPAWMKLPVDGEQSMSLSAKPNGLDPAMQGVWAKYISKWLTAYKAQGISMWGVTVQNEPEASAGWESMLWTPAFMATFVRDYLGPVLAADHPRLVILGFDHNKDHLVEWAHGLYADETTKQYLAGMAVHWYGGLNTDKLQTTHEMAPDKMILATEACNCAGNVVFMSTSKTSWWTRAEKLALDILEDFRFWTVGWIDWNLLVDVHGGPNHLKNLCDANIIADPEQTQQTGDTLIKQASFFYMGHFSRYFTPGARRIETHQSVEPNIPPLSPSDIKNGNALSFLPCEEDSLVQRWVLGPGGTIVSLGTDSAPGSDGFGVGGECIEHCLSGDCWYPKVQVWACAASDSSDPVHGNANQRWMVRDVPGGYQLYNAKASKCLTSLKVAGWAVGLDAGVNAVAAQMFQCYPPGTRNQTFLLAGDGDGDGLRDSTFTISGLESSPPLCLQPQLEKLPKFDAVAFKQPDGSLSLVTMNTNDFAVNFTIYDDADPGVGLFHTLPGHAIHTYRWKSNADTAANTTARTVAAALVSAAPHSVPAAVDEEAADGVDAAVSVGGGEHMAVARPGNAEATAGFASIQAILACLAIGVVFLVLITTRQRMDKDAQPSIPTEDDVDETELYHPFCPADVSYPIEEAAE
;
A
#
# COMPACT_ATOMS: atom_id res chain seq x y z
N MET A 1 32.74 63.06 42.03
CA MET A 1 31.86 61.97 42.52
C MET A 1 31.33 61.26 41.29
N ALA A 2 31.82 60.05 41.03
CA ALA A 2 31.39 59.22 39.91
C ALA A 2 30.05 58.55 40.27
N GLY A 3 29.06 58.69 39.39
CA GLY A 3 27.76 58.00 39.50
C GLY A 3 27.84 56.63 38.83
N VAL A 4 27.59 55.59 39.61
CA VAL A 4 27.56 54.19 39.16
C VAL A 4 26.21 53.92 38.49
N ALA A 5 26.23 53.61 37.20
CA ALA A 5 25.09 53.03 36.49
C ALA A 5 25.02 51.52 36.82
N ARG A 6 23.91 51.08 37.43
CA ARG A 6 23.59 49.66 37.59
C ARG A 6 22.96 49.15 36.30
N SER A 7 23.72 48.38 35.52
CA SER A 7 23.17 47.53 34.46
C SER A 7 22.38 46.38 35.09
N VAL A 8 21.09 46.31 34.78
CA VAL A 8 20.25 45.14 35.02
C VAL A 8 20.69 44.09 34.00
N ALA A 9 21.42 43.07 34.45
CA ALA A 9 21.69 41.90 33.63
C ALA A 9 20.38 41.12 33.47
N LEU A 10 19.82 41.12 32.25
CA LEU A 10 18.86 40.09 31.86
C LEU A 10 19.57 38.74 31.98
N GLY A 11 19.05 37.86 32.84
CA GLY A 11 19.52 36.49 32.92
C GLY A 11 19.31 35.81 31.56
N LEU A 12 20.40 35.39 30.92
CA LEU A 12 20.35 34.37 29.89
C LEU A 12 19.66 33.14 30.50
N PRO A 13 18.73 32.47 29.79
CA PRO A 13 18.26 31.17 30.23
C PRO A 13 19.48 30.24 30.34
N LEU A 14 19.65 29.63 31.51
CA LEU A 14 20.60 28.53 31.69
C LEU A 14 20.19 27.46 30.67
N ALA A 15 20.95 27.30 29.59
CA ALA A 15 20.88 26.11 28.78
C ALA A 15 21.23 24.93 29.69
N LEU A 16 20.25 24.07 29.99
CA LEU A 16 20.51 22.82 30.69
C LEU A 16 21.48 22.00 29.84
N ALA A 17 22.71 21.86 30.32
CA ALA A 17 23.63 20.86 29.80
C ALA A 17 22.98 19.48 30.00
N GLY A 18 22.51 18.84 28.92
CA GLY A 18 21.86 17.53 28.96
C GLY A 18 20.47 17.41 28.31
N ALA A 19 19.95 18.46 27.68
CA ALA A 19 18.71 18.35 26.89
C ALA A 19 18.89 17.39 25.69
N PRO A 20 17.99 16.41 25.46
CA PRO A 20 18.06 15.51 24.31
C PRO A 20 18.10 16.28 23.00
N ARG A 21 19.08 15.96 22.15
CA ARG A 21 19.19 16.45 20.78
C ARG A 21 18.29 15.60 19.88
N VAL A 22 17.48 16.26 19.06
CA VAL A 22 16.53 15.62 18.15
C VAL A 22 16.98 15.88 16.71
N GLU A 23 17.42 14.83 16.03
CA GLU A 23 17.63 14.82 14.58
C GLU A 23 16.29 14.59 13.89
N TRP A 24 16.06 15.19 12.73
CA TRP A 24 14.79 15.01 12.05
C TRP A 24 14.88 15.27 10.54
N ALA A 25 13.99 14.60 9.80
CA ALA A 25 13.86 14.73 8.37
C ALA A 25 12.42 15.06 7.97
N GLN A 26 12.27 15.67 6.80
CA GLN A 26 10.98 16.18 6.31
C GLN A 26 10.74 15.85 4.84
N THR A 27 9.51 15.42 4.55
CA THR A 27 8.90 15.45 3.22
C THR A 27 7.62 16.28 3.30
N ALA A 28 7.46 17.29 2.45
CA ALA A 28 6.32 18.21 2.50
C ALA A 28 5.97 18.77 1.12
N ARG A 29 4.67 18.98 0.88
CA ARG A 29 4.15 19.73 -0.27
C ARG A 29 3.56 21.02 0.24
N TRP A 30 4.15 22.13 -0.17
CA TRP A 30 3.74 23.47 0.26
C TRP A 30 2.61 24.01 -0.61
N ALA A 31 1.83 24.96 -0.07
CA ALA A 31 0.70 25.57 -0.76
C ALA A 31 1.08 26.32 -2.06
N ASP A 32 2.33 26.76 -2.18
CA ASP A 32 2.88 27.38 -3.41
C ASP A 32 3.36 26.35 -4.45
N GLY A 33 3.21 25.05 -4.17
CA GLY A 33 3.60 23.95 -5.04
C GLY A 33 5.08 23.57 -4.98
N THR A 34 5.86 24.19 -4.09
CA THR A 34 7.23 23.76 -3.78
C THR A 34 7.22 22.46 -2.98
N LEU A 35 8.29 21.68 -3.12
CA LEU A 35 8.41 20.35 -2.51
C LEU A 35 9.68 20.30 -1.65
N THR A 36 9.56 19.67 -0.50
CA THR A 36 10.69 19.16 0.30
C THR A 36 10.62 17.64 0.24
N LEU A 37 11.71 16.98 -0.14
CA LEU A 37 11.73 15.54 -0.45
C LEU A 37 12.79 14.84 0.39
N LEU A 38 12.35 14.24 1.51
CA LEU A 38 13.16 13.47 2.46
C LEU A 38 14.48 14.18 2.85
N GLU A 39 14.36 15.45 3.22
CA GLU A 39 15.49 16.33 3.56
C GLU A 39 15.79 16.27 5.06
N GLU A 40 17.04 15.97 5.43
CA GLU A 40 17.53 16.11 6.81
C GLU A 40 17.59 17.59 7.21
N LYS A 41 17.03 17.93 8.37
CA LYS A 41 16.90 19.32 8.84
C LYS A 41 17.88 19.61 9.98
N PRO A 42 18.18 20.89 10.25
CA PRO A 42 18.99 21.27 11.40
C PRO A 42 18.43 20.67 12.71
N PRO A 43 19.25 19.99 13.52
CA PRO A 43 18.77 19.33 14.74
C PRO A 43 18.17 20.30 15.74
N LEU A 44 17.16 19.81 16.46
CA LEU A 44 16.44 20.53 17.49
C LEU A 44 16.93 20.06 18.87
N SER A 45 16.49 20.75 19.93
CA SER A 45 16.77 20.37 21.31
C SER A 45 15.49 20.42 22.11
N MET A 46 15.23 19.37 22.89
CA MET A 46 14.11 19.38 23.84
C MET A 46 14.35 20.44 24.92
N ALA A 47 13.28 21.05 25.41
CA ALA A 47 13.33 22.09 26.44
C ALA A 47 12.36 21.73 27.59
N PRO A 48 12.55 22.29 28.80
CA PRO A 48 11.62 22.07 29.91
C PRO A 48 10.17 22.41 29.54
N LEU A 49 9.24 21.51 29.86
CA LEU A 49 7.82 21.72 29.63
C LEU A 49 7.23 22.68 30.66
N THR A 50 6.53 23.71 30.19
CA THR A 50 5.80 24.65 31.04
C THR A 50 4.33 24.22 31.16
N GLY A 51 4.08 23.08 31.81
CA GLY A 51 2.74 22.49 31.99
C GLY A 51 2.41 21.37 31.00
N THR A 52 1.18 20.85 31.08
CA THR A 52 0.68 19.79 30.19
C THR A 52 0.30 20.38 28.83
N PRO A 53 0.92 19.93 27.71
CA PRO A 53 0.54 20.40 26.38
C PRO A 53 -0.91 20.05 26.02
N SER A 54 -1.60 20.93 25.30
CA SER A 54 -2.97 20.68 24.82
C SER A 54 -3.03 19.67 23.66
N GLN A 55 -2.01 19.69 22.80
CA GLN A 55 -1.82 18.77 21.68
C GLN A 55 -0.41 18.20 21.76
N SER A 56 -0.30 16.88 21.80
CA SER A 56 0.98 16.21 21.99
C SER A 56 1.05 14.82 21.38
N ILE A 57 2.29 14.37 21.22
CA ILE A 57 2.62 12.96 21.05
C ILE A 57 3.55 12.60 22.20
N SER A 58 3.08 11.74 23.11
CA SER A 58 3.97 11.10 24.09
C SER A 58 4.43 9.76 23.57
N VAL A 59 5.67 9.40 23.88
CA VAL A 59 6.19 8.05 23.66
C VAL A 59 6.61 7.45 25.00
N ASP A 60 6.32 6.17 25.23
CA ASP A 60 6.83 5.45 26.40
C ASP A 60 7.69 4.27 25.97
N SER A 61 9.01 4.48 26.00
CA SER A 61 9.99 3.48 25.60
C SER A 61 10.09 2.27 26.53
N ARG A 62 9.40 2.28 27.68
CA ARG A 62 9.33 1.15 28.64
C ARG A 62 8.29 0.12 28.24
N VAL A 63 7.32 0.50 27.40
CA VAL A 63 6.27 -0.39 26.89
C VAL A 63 6.57 -0.71 25.44
N THR A 64 6.91 -1.97 25.16
CA THR A 64 7.30 -2.45 23.84
C THR A 64 6.30 -3.47 23.29
N TYR A 65 6.13 -3.47 21.98
CA TYR A 65 5.20 -4.33 21.25
C TYR A 65 6.00 -5.25 20.30
N GLN A 66 5.54 -5.42 19.07
CA GLN A 66 6.17 -6.28 18.07
C GLN A 66 7.55 -5.79 17.63
N GLU A 67 8.37 -6.74 17.20
CA GLU A 67 9.69 -6.50 16.61
C GLU A 67 9.55 -6.29 15.10
N PHE A 68 10.23 -5.28 14.58
CA PHE A 68 10.29 -4.95 13.18
C PHE A 68 11.23 -5.92 12.43
N VAL A 69 10.67 -6.65 11.47
CA VAL A 69 11.33 -7.68 10.66
C VAL A 69 12.02 -7.06 9.45
N GLY A 70 11.41 -6.05 8.83
CA GLY A 70 11.99 -5.30 7.71
C GLY A 70 10.97 -4.60 6.81
N PHE A 71 11.50 -3.96 5.77
CA PHE A 71 10.76 -3.22 4.75
C PHE A 71 11.28 -3.60 3.35
N GLY A 72 10.42 -3.66 2.35
CA GLY A 72 10.80 -4.17 1.03
C GLY A 72 9.88 -3.79 -0.12
N GLY A 73 10.12 -4.44 -1.26
CA GLY A 73 9.22 -4.47 -2.42
C GLY A 73 9.36 -5.78 -3.22
N ALA A 74 8.51 -5.98 -4.22
CA ALA A 74 8.45 -7.20 -5.01
C ALA A 74 9.38 -7.19 -6.24
N PHE A 75 10.07 -8.32 -6.44
CA PHE A 75 10.87 -8.67 -7.61
C PHE A 75 10.01 -9.42 -8.63
N THR A 76 9.02 -8.73 -9.21
CA THR A 76 8.20 -9.27 -10.30
C THR A 76 9.00 -9.38 -11.59
N GLU A 77 8.50 -10.17 -12.54
CA GLU A 77 9.13 -10.26 -13.87
C GLU A 77 9.12 -8.89 -14.57
N ALA A 78 8.04 -8.12 -14.42
CA ALA A 78 7.96 -6.75 -14.92
C ALA A 78 9.08 -5.84 -14.37
N ALA A 79 9.34 -5.90 -13.06
CA ALA A 79 10.41 -5.13 -12.44
C ALA A 79 11.79 -5.52 -13.00
N ALA A 80 12.05 -6.82 -13.14
CA ALA A 80 13.30 -7.33 -13.69
C ALA A 80 13.50 -6.95 -15.17
N ILE A 81 12.44 -7.06 -15.99
CA ILE A 81 12.48 -6.68 -17.41
C ILE A 81 12.80 -5.19 -17.56
N ASN A 82 12.13 -4.33 -16.79
CA ASN A 82 12.39 -2.90 -16.82
C ASN A 82 13.80 -2.58 -16.33
N TRP A 83 14.27 -3.26 -15.28
CA TRP A 83 15.64 -3.12 -14.78
C TRP A 83 16.68 -3.52 -15.83
N LYS A 84 16.48 -4.63 -16.57
CA LYS A 84 17.40 -5.04 -17.66
C LYS A 84 17.46 -4.07 -18.83
N LYS A 85 16.38 -3.32 -19.11
CA LYS A 85 16.36 -2.28 -20.16
C LYS A 85 17.19 -1.05 -19.80
N LEU A 86 17.46 -0.82 -18.52
CA LEU A 86 18.25 0.32 -18.05
C LEU A 86 19.74 0.17 -18.44
N SER A 87 20.46 1.29 -18.44
CA SER A 87 21.92 1.29 -18.49
C SER A 87 22.51 0.57 -17.28
N LYS A 88 23.78 0.14 -17.33
CA LYS A 88 24.44 -0.49 -16.17
C LYS A 88 24.52 0.44 -14.96
N GLU A 89 24.77 1.73 -15.21
CA GLU A 89 24.76 2.76 -14.17
C GLU A 89 23.38 2.90 -13.53
N ASP A 90 22.31 2.91 -14.33
CA ASP A 90 20.95 2.99 -13.79
C ASP A 90 20.49 1.70 -13.11
N GLN A 91 20.93 0.53 -13.58
CA GLN A 91 20.71 -0.74 -12.89
C GLN A 91 21.30 -0.69 -11.48
N GLU A 92 22.55 -0.24 -11.35
CA GLU A 92 23.22 -0.03 -10.06
C GLU A 92 22.51 1.04 -9.23
N ARG A 93 22.05 2.13 -9.87
CA ARG A 93 21.35 3.24 -9.20
C ARG A 93 20.00 2.80 -8.62
N VAL A 94 19.22 1.96 -9.29
CA VAL A 94 17.97 1.38 -8.73
C VAL A 94 18.28 0.55 -7.48
N ILE A 95 19.28 -0.33 -7.56
CA ILE A 95 19.68 -1.17 -6.42
C ILE A 95 20.19 -0.30 -5.26
N HIS A 96 20.97 0.74 -5.56
CA HIS A 96 21.46 1.70 -4.58
C HIS A 96 20.30 2.43 -3.87
N LEU A 97 19.36 2.99 -4.65
CA LEU A 97 18.24 3.76 -4.11
C LEU A 97 17.38 2.94 -3.13
N TYR A 98 17.13 1.65 -3.40
CA TYR A 98 16.34 0.82 -2.50
C TYR A 98 17.15 0.18 -1.36
N PHE A 99 18.32 -0.39 -1.64
CA PHE A 99 18.97 -1.33 -0.73
C PHE A 99 20.24 -0.78 -0.04
N ALA A 100 20.83 0.30 -0.55
CA ALA A 100 22.02 0.90 0.06
C ALA A 100 21.70 1.52 1.43
N PRO A 101 22.73 1.76 2.27
CA PRO A 101 22.53 2.37 3.59
C PRO A 101 21.86 3.76 3.49
N PRO A 102 21.02 4.13 4.47
CA PRO A 102 20.41 5.46 4.54
C PRO A 102 21.40 6.63 4.44
N GLU A 103 22.58 6.49 5.04
CA GLU A 103 23.65 7.49 5.02
C GLU A 103 24.28 7.71 3.63
N GLU A 104 24.09 6.76 2.70
CA GLU A 104 24.51 6.86 1.31
C GLU A 104 23.35 7.28 0.37
N GLY A 105 22.20 7.63 0.94
CA GLY A 105 21.01 8.04 0.20
C GLY A 105 20.12 6.88 -0.27
N GLY A 106 20.38 5.64 0.16
CA GLY A 106 19.49 4.51 -0.05
C GLY A 106 18.33 4.45 0.94
N HIS A 107 17.37 3.56 0.70
CA HIS A 107 16.25 3.30 1.59
C HIS A 107 16.50 2.20 2.61
N GLY A 108 17.61 1.48 2.49
CA GLY A 108 17.99 0.46 3.44
C GLY A 108 17.05 -0.75 3.48
N TYR A 109 16.33 -1.06 2.40
CA TYR A 109 15.43 -2.22 2.33
C TYR A 109 16.12 -3.51 2.76
N THR A 110 15.35 -4.40 3.40
CA THR A 110 15.82 -5.67 4.00
C THR A 110 14.85 -6.83 3.76
N MET A 111 13.74 -6.57 3.07
CA MET A 111 12.81 -7.60 2.61
C MET A 111 12.59 -7.49 1.10
N GLY A 112 12.11 -8.57 0.50
CA GLY A 112 11.51 -8.54 -0.82
C GLY A 112 10.55 -9.70 -1.04
N ARG A 113 9.66 -9.55 -2.01
CA ARG A 113 8.70 -10.60 -2.38
C ARG A 113 8.98 -11.12 -3.78
N VAL A 114 8.83 -12.42 -4.00
CA VAL A 114 9.14 -13.10 -5.27
C VAL A 114 7.97 -13.98 -5.69
N PRO A 115 7.36 -13.77 -6.86
CA PRO A 115 6.39 -14.69 -7.40
C PRO A 115 6.97 -16.09 -7.65
N ILE A 116 6.22 -17.12 -7.25
CA ILE A 116 6.44 -18.48 -7.73
C ILE A 116 5.57 -18.64 -8.98
N ASN A 117 6.21 -18.92 -10.13
CA ASN A 117 5.61 -18.89 -11.46
C ASN A 117 5.29 -17.45 -11.91
N SER A 118 4.49 -17.30 -12.98
CA SER A 118 3.96 -16.00 -13.38
C SER A 118 2.95 -15.43 -12.39
N CYS A 119 2.87 -14.10 -12.38
CA CYS A 119 1.77 -13.28 -11.87
C CYS A 119 1.23 -12.37 -12.98
N ASP A 120 0.28 -11.49 -12.68
CA ASP A 120 -0.23 -10.50 -13.65
C ASP A 120 0.88 -9.57 -14.18
N PHE A 121 1.85 -9.21 -13.34
CA PHE A 121 3.10 -8.49 -13.69
C PHE A 121 4.15 -9.37 -14.37
N SER A 122 3.68 -10.22 -15.28
CA SER A 122 4.47 -11.02 -16.21
C SER A 122 4.00 -10.71 -17.64
N PRO A 123 4.83 -10.85 -18.69
CA PRO A 123 4.39 -10.64 -20.07
C PRO A 123 3.44 -11.74 -20.57
N ALA A 124 3.44 -12.92 -19.94
CA ALA A 124 2.55 -14.04 -20.22
C ALA A 124 2.54 -15.02 -19.03
N SER A 125 1.56 -15.93 -19.01
CA SER A 125 1.52 -17.02 -18.04
C SER A 125 2.61 -18.06 -18.31
N TYR A 126 3.30 -18.51 -17.25
CA TYR A 126 4.28 -19.60 -17.29
C TYR A 126 4.33 -20.32 -15.95
N SER A 127 4.77 -21.58 -15.97
CA SER A 127 5.18 -22.30 -14.77
C SER A 127 6.51 -23.03 -15.00
N PHE A 128 7.09 -23.59 -13.94
CA PHE A 128 8.31 -24.39 -14.02
C PHE A 128 8.03 -25.88 -14.31
N ASP A 129 6.76 -26.28 -14.47
CA ASP A 129 6.40 -27.61 -14.99
C ASP A 129 5.06 -27.54 -15.72
N ASP A 130 5.11 -27.27 -17.03
CA ASP A 130 3.93 -27.22 -17.89
C ASP A 130 3.56 -28.59 -18.50
N THR A 131 4.22 -29.68 -18.10
CA THR A 131 3.96 -31.02 -18.66
C THR A 131 2.71 -31.65 -18.02
N PRO A 132 1.59 -31.82 -18.76
CA PRO A 132 0.36 -32.30 -18.15
C PRO A 132 0.51 -33.70 -17.55
N GLY A 133 0.16 -33.83 -16.26
CA GLY A 133 0.16 -35.10 -15.55
C GLY A 133 1.52 -35.54 -15.01
N ASP A 134 2.53 -34.65 -14.98
CA ASP A 134 3.84 -34.94 -14.41
C ASP A 134 3.84 -34.94 -12.87
N VAL A 135 3.12 -35.90 -12.29
CA VAL A 135 2.97 -36.03 -10.83
C VAL A 135 4.29 -36.32 -10.10
N ASP A 136 5.30 -36.80 -10.81
CA ASP A 136 6.67 -37.04 -10.30
C ASP A 136 7.56 -35.78 -10.42
N LEU A 137 7.08 -34.73 -11.09
CA LEU A 137 7.79 -33.47 -11.36
C LEU A 137 9.13 -33.70 -12.07
N SER A 138 9.15 -34.64 -13.02
CA SER A 138 10.34 -35.06 -13.76
C SER A 138 10.80 -34.07 -14.83
N HIS A 139 9.91 -33.18 -15.27
CA HIS A 139 10.14 -32.10 -16.23
C HIS A 139 10.20 -30.72 -15.56
N PHE A 140 10.17 -30.67 -14.22
CA PHE A 140 10.36 -29.43 -13.48
C PHE A 140 11.69 -28.78 -13.87
N ASP A 141 11.65 -27.50 -14.24
CA ASP A 141 12.83 -26.71 -14.58
C ASP A 141 13.62 -26.33 -13.33
N GLU A 142 14.52 -27.22 -12.92
CA GLU A 142 15.45 -27.00 -11.79
C GLU A 142 16.44 -25.84 -12.05
N GLY A 143 16.59 -25.41 -13.31
CA GLY A 143 17.43 -24.28 -13.69
C GLY A 143 16.75 -22.92 -13.50
N VAL A 144 15.42 -22.90 -13.30
CA VAL A 144 14.57 -21.68 -13.31
C VAL A 144 14.94 -20.75 -14.47
N ALA A 145 15.09 -21.34 -15.66
CA ALA A 145 15.69 -20.70 -16.82
C ALA A 145 14.93 -19.45 -17.28
N HIS A 146 13.60 -19.43 -17.10
CA HIS A 146 12.77 -18.27 -17.38
C HIS A 146 13.16 -17.06 -16.52
N ASP A 147 13.26 -17.25 -15.20
CA ASP A 147 13.60 -16.19 -14.25
C ASP A 147 15.06 -15.73 -14.37
N VAL A 148 15.96 -16.63 -14.80
CA VAL A 148 17.33 -16.26 -15.21
C VAL A 148 17.29 -15.38 -16.46
N ALA A 149 16.52 -15.76 -17.48
CA ALA A 149 16.46 -15.03 -18.74
C ALA A 149 15.82 -13.64 -18.58
N SER A 150 14.73 -13.54 -17.82
CA SER A 150 13.99 -12.29 -17.57
C SER A 150 14.74 -11.32 -16.64
N GLY A 151 15.70 -11.81 -15.86
CA GLY A 151 16.54 -11.00 -14.97
C GLY A 151 16.14 -10.99 -13.51
N VAL A 152 15.12 -11.75 -13.13
CA VAL A 152 14.65 -11.83 -11.74
C VAL A 152 15.79 -12.31 -10.84
N ILE A 153 16.49 -13.38 -11.23
CA ILE A 153 17.65 -13.90 -10.48
C ILE A 153 18.77 -12.85 -10.37
N GLU A 154 19.08 -12.17 -11.48
CA GLU A 154 20.16 -11.18 -11.57
C GLU A 154 19.88 -9.95 -10.69
N MET A 155 18.63 -9.46 -10.70
CA MET A 155 18.20 -8.31 -9.90
C MET A 155 18.19 -8.65 -8.40
N ILE A 156 17.70 -9.83 -8.02
CA ILE A 156 17.70 -10.30 -6.62
C ILE A 156 19.13 -10.42 -6.10
N GLN A 157 20.04 -11.03 -6.87
CA GLN A 157 21.45 -11.17 -6.46
C GLN A 157 22.12 -9.80 -6.26
N ALA A 158 21.83 -8.81 -7.12
CA ALA A 158 22.34 -7.45 -6.95
C ALA A 158 21.83 -6.80 -5.66
N ALA A 159 20.54 -6.96 -5.34
CA ALA A 159 19.96 -6.49 -4.08
C ALA A 159 20.56 -7.21 -2.86
N MET A 160 20.72 -8.54 -2.91
CA MET A 160 21.35 -9.33 -1.87
C MET A 160 22.77 -8.84 -1.58
N ALA A 161 23.60 -8.67 -2.60
CA ALA A 161 24.96 -8.16 -2.45
C ALA A 161 24.98 -6.78 -1.77
N LYS A 162 24.07 -5.88 -2.16
CA LYS A 162 23.96 -4.55 -1.54
C LYS A 162 23.54 -4.60 -0.08
N VAL A 163 22.68 -5.55 0.31
CA VAL A 163 22.29 -5.76 1.71
C VAL A 163 23.40 -6.42 2.53
N GLU A 164 24.17 -7.34 1.92
CA GLU A 164 25.31 -8.01 2.56
C GLU A 164 26.45 -7.04 2.91
N GLU A 165 26.68 -5.99 2.10
CA GLU A 165 27.62 -4.90 2.41
C GLU A 165 27.33 -4.23 3.76
N ARG A 166 26.07 -4.28 4.22
CA ARG A 166 25.61 -3.74 5.51
C ARG A 166 25.71 -4.76 6.66
N GLY A 167 26.22 -5.96 6.41
CA GLY A 167 26.26 -7.06 7.38
C GLY A 167 24.88 -7.65 7.69
N LEU A 168 23.92 -7.48 6.79
CA LEU A 168 22.54 -7.98 6.91
C LEU A 168 22.25 -9.03 5.83
N GLN A 169 21.11 -9.69 5.95
CA GLN A 169 20.58 -10.60 4.93
C GLN A 169 19.25 -10.08 4.40
N LEU A 170 19.07 -10.11 3.08
CA LEU A 170 17.78 -9.81 2.45
C LEU A 170 16.80 -10.97 2.72
N LYS A 171 15.70 -10.70 3.43
CA LYS A 171 14.64 -11.69 3.70
C LYS A 171 13.68 -11.74 2.51
N LEU A 172 13.73 -12.81 1.73
CA LEU A 172 12.85 -12.99 0.58
C LEU A 172 11.63 -13.85 0.95
N LEU A 173 10.43 -13.34 0.65
CA LEU A 173 9.16 -14.03 0.80
C LEU A 173 8.68 -14.50 -0.58
N ALA A 174 8.43 -15.78 -0.77
CA ALA A 174 7.91 -16.29 -2.03
C ALA A 174 6.40 -16.58 -1.97
N SER A 175 5.68 -16.28 -3.05
CA SER A 175 4.21 -16.41 -3.07
C SER A 175 3.75 -16.95 -4.42
N PRO A 176 2.96 -18.03 -4.50
CA PRO A 176 2.40 -18.48 -5.77
C PRO A 176 1.08 -17.78 -6.09
N TRP A 177 0.91 -17.32 -7.34
CA TRP A 177 -0.40 -16.84 -7.85
C TRP A 177 -1.27 -18.00 -8.34
N SER A 178 -0.66 -19.02 -8.92
CA SER A 178 -1.36 -20.21 -9.39
C SER A 178 -0.42 -21.41 -9.43
N ALA A 179 -0.96 -22.60 -9.18
CA ALA A 179 -0.33 -23.84 -9.61
C ALA A 179 -0.33 -23.94 -11.15
N PRO A 180 0.52 -24.79 -11.76
CA PRO A 180 0.43 -25.12 -13.18
C PRO A 180 -1.00 -25.52 -13.57
N ALA A 181 -1.42 -25.16 -14.79
CA ALA A 181 -2.81 -25.35 -15.24
C ALA A 181 -3.30 -26.80 -15.05
N TRP A 182 -2.46 -27.79 -15.35
CA TRP A 182 -2.81 -29.21 -15.25
C TRP A 182 -3.04 -29.72 -13.82
N MET A 183 -2.59 -28.98 -12.80
CA MET A 183 -2.83 -29.29 -11.38
C MET A 183 -4.18 -28.75 -10.86
N LYS A 184 -4.88 -27.93 -11.64
CA LYS A 184 -6.09 -27.22 -11.21
C LYS A 184 -7.36 -27.91 -11.70
N LEU A 185 -8.44 -27.72 -10.97
CA LEU A 185 -9.76 -28.12 -11.45
C LEU A 185 -10.15 -27.26 -12.66
N PRO A 186 -10.78 -27.87 -13.69
CA PRO A 186 -11.20 -27.12 -14.86
C PRO A 186 -12.38 -26.19 -14.55
N VAL A 187 -12.43 -25.05 -15.22
CA VAL A 187 -13.58 -24.14 -15.28
C VAL A 187 -14.14 -24.20 -16.69
N ASP A 188 -15.43 -24.52 -16.83
CA ASP A 188 -16.09 -24.70 -18.14
C ASP A 188 -15.35 -25.68 -19.08
N GLY A 189 -14.69 -26.69 -18.51
CA GLY A 189 -13.93 -27.71 -19.24
C GLY A 189 -12.48 -27.32 -19.57
N GLU A 190 -12.03 -26.13 -19.18
CA GLU A 190 -10.68 -25.62 -19.42
C GLU A 190 -9.85 -25.61 -18.13
N GLN A 191 -8.66 -26.21 -18.18
CA GLN A 191 -7.64 -26.04 -17.15
C GLN A 191 -6.76 -24.84 -17.50
N SER A 192 -6.66 -23.87 -16.60
CA SER A 192 -5.93 -22.63 -16.84
C SER A 192 -5.32 -22.09 -15.55
N MET A 193 -4.18 -21.41 -15.66
CA MET A 193 -3.61 -20.67 -14.53
C MET A 193 -4.46 -19.45 -14.17
N SER A 194 -5.17 -18.87 -15.13
CA SER A 194 -5.93 -17.62 -14.97
C SER A 194 -7.41 -17.81 -14.62
N LEU A 195 -7.88 -19.06 -14.59
CA LEU A 195 -9.23 -19.43 -14.15
C LEU A 195 -9.15 -20.25 -12.86
N SER A 196 -10.19 -20.15 -12.03
CA SER A 196 -10.23 -20.90 -10.79
C SER A 196 -11.62 -21.46 -10.48
N ALA A 197 -11.67 -22.77 -10.20
CA ALA A 197 -12.91 -23.42 -9.78
C ALA A 197 -13.30 -22.97 -8.36
N LYS A 198 -14.61 -22.85 -8.13
CA LYS A 198 -15.18 -22.55 -6.81
C LYS A 198 -15.57 -23.83 -6.07
N PRO A 199 -15.43 -23.90 -4.74
CA PRO A 199 -14.81 -22.89 -3.88
C PRO A 199 -13.28 -23.05 -3.76
N ASN A 200 -12.69 -24.12 -4.30
CA ASN A 200 -11.25 -24.35 -4.30
C ASN A 200 -10.75 -24.65 -5.72
N GLY A 201 -9.69 -24.00 -6.16
CA GLY A 201 -9.16 -24.11 -7.52
C GLY A 201 -8.18 -25.26 -7.73
N LEU A 202 -7.45 -25.68 -6.70
CA LEU A 202 -6.50 -26.79 -6.77
C LEU A 202 -7.25 -28.13 -6.82
N ASP A 203 -6.85 -29.04 -7.70
CA ASP A 203 -7.36 -30.41 -7.66
C ASP A 203 -6.93 -31.08 -6.34
N PRO A 204 -7.87 -31.60 -5.52
CA PRO A 204 -7.54 -32.29 -4.29
C PRO A 204 -6.52 -33.43 -4.46
N ALA A 205 -6.49 -34.10 -5.60
CA ALA A 205 -5.51 -35.15 -5.91
C ALA A 205 -4.08 -34.61 -6.13
N MET A 206 -3.95 -33.31 -6.41
CA MET A 206 -2.68 -32.65 -6.70
C MET A 206 -2.06 -31.94 -5.50
N GLN A 207 -2.72 -31.92 -4.33
CA GLN A 207 -2.17 -31.29 -3.11
C GLN A 207 -0.77 -31.79 -2.76
N GLY A 208 -0.53 -33.10 -2.76
CA GLY A 208 0.79 -33.64 -2.47
C GLY A 208 1.84 -33.29 -3.54
N VAL A 209 1.45 -33.18 -4.80
CA VAL A 209 2.33 -32.79 -5.90
C VAL A 209 2.67 -31.30 -5.81
N TRP A 210 1.66 -30.46 -5.52
CA TRP A 210 1.83 -29.02 -5.37
C TRP A 210 2.74 -28.64 -4.20
N ALA A 211 2.62 -29.31 -3.05
CA ALA A 211 3.55 -29.12 -1.93
C ALA A 211 5.01 -29.47 -2.32
N LYS A 212 5.22 -30.55 -3.08
CA LYS A 212 6.55 -30.93 -3.60
C LYS A 212 7.06 -29.94 -4.64
N TYR A 213 6.17 -29.40 -5.48
CA TYR A 213 6.51 -28.38 -6.47
C TYR A 213 7.09 -27.14 -5.79
N ILE A 214 6.43 -26.63 -4.74
CA ILE A 214 6.91 -25.49 -3.96
C ILE A 214 8.30 -25.82 -3.35
N SER A 215 8.49 -27.02 -2.78
CA SER A 215 9.80 -27.45 -2.26
C SER A 215 10.90 -27.53 -3.33
N LYS A 216 10.58 -28.03 -4.53
CA LYS A 216 11.49 -28.06 -5.69
C LYS A 216 11.87 -26.66 -6.14
N TRP A 217 10.91 -25.75 -6.23
CA TRP A 217 11.16 -24.35 -6.58
C TRP A 217 12.10 -23.66 -5.58
N LEU A 218 11.84 -23.83 -4.27
CA LEU A 218 12.73 -23.31 -3.22
C LEU A 218 14.15 -23.87 -3.33
N THR A 219 14.28 -25.15 -3.67
CA THR A 219 15.57 -25.81 -3.89
C THR A 219 16.29 -25.27 -5.13
N ALA A 220 15.55 -25.04 -6.22
CA ALA A 220 16.09 -24.49 -7.47
C ALA A 220 16.61 -23.05 -7.27
N TYR A 221 15.83 -22.18 -6.61
CA TYR A 221 16.29 -20.83 -6.26
C TYR A 221 17.52 -20.84 -5.36
N LYS A 222 17.58 -21.75 -4.39
CA LYS A 222 18.75 -21.94 -3.53
C LYS A 222 19.99 -22.38 -4.33
N ALA A 223 19.82 -23.18 -5.39
CA ALA A 223 20.90 -23.54 -6.30
C ALA A 223 21.44 -22.34 -7.10
N GLN A 224 20.61 -21.30 -7.32
CA GLN A 224 21.02 -19.99 -7.84
C GLN A 224 21.62 -19.06 -6.76
N GLY A 225 21.87 -19.57 -5.55
CA GLY A 225 22.40 -18.80 -4.43
C GLY A 225 21.36 -17.97 -3.67
N ILE A 226 20.07 -18.07 -4.02
CA ILE A 226 18.99 -17.28 -3.44
C ILE A 226 18.20 -18.14 -2.44
N SER A 227 18.37 -17.89 -1.15
CA SER A 227 17.60 -18.58 -0.11
C SER A 227 16.38 -17.76 0.30
N MET A 228 15.20 -18.37 0.30
CA MET A 228 13.99 -17.73 0.80
C MET A 228 13.95 -17.73 2.33
N TRP A 229 13.45 -16.64 2.90
CA TRP A 229 13.10 -16.54 4.31
C TRP A 229 11.76 -17.22 4.59
N GLY A 230 10.78 -17.06 3.69
CA GLY A 230 9.44 -17.58 3.89
C GLY A 230 8.68 -17.83 2.60
N VAL A 231 7.51 -18.45 2.76
CA VAL A 231 6.48 -18.58 1.72
C VAL A 231 5.11 -18.17 2.24
N THR A 232 4.28 -17.59 1.37
CA THR A 232 2.82 -17.58 1.58
C THR A 232 2.21 -18.81 0.90
N VAL A 233 1.10 -19.33 1.43
CA VAL A 233 0.48 -20.54 0.87
C VAL A 233 -0.06 -20.31 -0.54
N GLN A 234 -0.65 -19.13 -0.76
CA GLN A 234 -1.29 -18.71 -2.00
C GLN A 234 -1.44 -17.19 -1.96
N ASN A 235 -1.08 -16.50 -3.05
CA ASN A 235 -1.45 -15.10 -3.25
C ASN A 235 -2.96 -14.99 -3.46
N GLU A 236 -3.60 -14.13 -2.70
CA GLU A 236 -4.99 -13.75 -2.83
C GLU A 236 -5.99 -14.92 -2.98
N PRO A 237 -6.11 -15.82 -1.99
CA PRO A 237 -6.91 -17.04 -2.08
C PRO A 237 -8.42 -16.83 -2.30
N GLU A 238 -8.94 -15.61 -2.15
CA GLU A 238 -10.36 -15.29 -2.38
C GLU A 238 -10.62 -14.66 -3.77
N ALA A 239 -9.58 -14.28 -4.51
CA ALA A 239 -9.73 -13.61 -5.80
C ALA A 239 -9.60 -14.57 -6.99
N SER A 240 -10.61 -14.58 -7.86
CA SER A 240 -10.53 -15.13 -9.22
C SER A 240 -10.38 -13.98 -10.21
N ALA A 241 -9.24 -13.27 -10.12
CA ALA A 241 -9.05 -11.95 -10.72
C ALA A 241 -8.98 -11.92 -12.26
N GLY A 242 -8.95 -13.08 -12.92
CA GLY A 242 -8.87 -13.20 -14.39
C GLY A 242 -7.44 -13.25 -14.93
N TRP A 243 -6.44 -13.02 -14.08
CA TRP A 243 -5.04 -13.45 -14.22
C TRP A 243 -4.77 -14.66 -13.32
N GLU A 244 -3.50 -15.08 -13.22
CA GLU A 244 -3.05 -16.18 -12.38
C GLU A 244 -3.70 -16.11 -11.00
N SER A 245 -4.55 -17.09 -10.71
CA SER A 245 -5.34 -17.11 -9.49
C SER A 245 -5.72 -18.53 -9.11
N MET A 246 -5.78 -18.82 -7.82
CA MET A 246 -6.23 -20.10 -7.32
C MET A 246 -7.03 -19.88 -6.05
N LEU A 247 -8.33 -20.16 -6.10
CA LEU A 247 -9.24 -19.98 -4.99
C LEU A 247 -9.02 -21.04 -3.91
N TRP A 248 -9.17 -20.62 -2.66
CA TRP A 248 -9.13 -21.49 -1.49
C TRP A 248 -10.19 -21.05 -0.49
N THR A 249 -10.70 -22.02 0.26
CA THR A 249 -11.38 -21.78 1.53
C THR A 249 -10.39 -21.88 2.69
N PRO A 250 -10.64 -21.22 3.83
CA PRO A 250 -9.78 -21.33 5.02
C PRO A 250 -9.56 -22.79 5.45
N ALA A 251 -10.61 -23.60 5.43
CA ALA A 251 -10.55 -25.02 5.80
C ALA A 251 -9.69 -25.85 4.84
N PHE A 252 -9.82 -25.64 3.53
CA PHE A 252 -9.02 -26.36 2.54
C PHE A 252 -7.53 -25.99 2.65
N MET A 253 -7.22 -24.70 2.82
CA MET A 253 -5.85 -24.24 3.07
C MET A 253 -5.29 -24.83 4.38
N ALA A 254 -6.08 -24.88 5.46
CA ALA A 254 -5.66 -25.47 6.73
C ALA A 254 -5.27 -26.95 6.55
N THR A 255 -6.08 -27.72 5.82
CA THR A 255 -5.78 -29.13 5.53
C THR A 255 -4.57 -29.30 4.62
N PHE A 256 -4.41 -28.43 3.61
CA PHE A 256 -3.24 -28.46 2.73
C PHE A 256 -1.93 -28.21 3.51
N VAL A 257 -1.94 -27.22 4.40
CA VAL A 257 -0.80 -26.91 5.27
C VAL A 257 -0.51 -28.07 6.22
N ARG A 258 -1.52 -28.63 6.88
CA ARG A 258 -1.35 -29.71 7.85
C ARG A 258 -0.80 -30.98 7.23
N ASP A 259 -1.40 -31.41 6.12
CA ASP A 259 -1.21 -32.77 5.60
C ASP A 259 -0.15 -32.85 4.50
N TYR A 260 0.17 -31.71 3.85
CA TYR A 260 1.07 -31.69 2.69
C TYR A 260 2.18 -30.64 2.80
N LEU A 261 1.86 -29.34 2.77
CA LEU A 261 2.87 -28.28 2.67
C LEU A 261 3.77 -28.22 3.91
N GLY A 262 3.19 -28.19 5.11
CA GLY A 262 3.91 -28.13 6.37
C GLY A 262 4.90 -29.29 6.55
N PRO A 263 4.48 -30.55 6.43
CA PRO A 263 5.38 -31.70 6.52
C PRO A 263 6.50 -31.71 5.48
N VAL A 264 6.21 -31.37 4.22
CA VAL A 264 7.22 -31.31 3.14
C VAL A 264 8.25 -30.23 3.44
N LEU A 265 7.82 -29.00 3.74
CA LEU A 265 8.74 -27.89 3.99
C LEU A 265 9.50 -28.05 5.31
N ALA A 266 8.91 -28.65 6.35
CA ALA A 266 9.64 -28.96 7.58
C ALA A 266 10.76 -30.00 7.37
N ALA A 267 10.58 -30.94 6.44
CA ALA A 267 11.59 -31.94 6.11
C ALA A 267 12.71 -31.35 5.23
N ASP A 268 12.34 -30.63 4.16
CA ASP A 268 13.28 -30.18 3.13
C ASP A 268 13.92 -28.82 3.47
N HIS A 269 13.17 -27.93 4.14
CA HIS A 269 13.52 -26.53 4.41
C HIS A 269 13.19 -26.11 5.87
N PRO A 270 13.78 -26.75 6.90
CA PRO A 270 13.31 -26.68 8.31
C PRO A 270 13.34 -25.30 9.00
N ARG A 271 13.87 -24.26 8.35
CA ARG A 271 13.91 -22.88 8.88
C ARG A 271 13.01 -21.90 8.10
N LEU A 272 12.36 -22.36 7.04
CA LEU A 272 11.48 -21.55 6.22
C LEU A 272 10.20 -21.24 7.01
N VAL A 273 9.77 -19.98 6.98
CA VAL A 273 8.48 -19.60 7.57
C VAL A 273 7.34 -19.81 6.57
N ILE A 274 6.16 -20.18 7.07
CA ILE A 274 4.92 -20.28 6.27
C ILE A 274 3.93 -19.26 6.79
N LEU A 275 3.40 -18.42 5.90
CA LEU A 275 2.34 -17.46 6.20
C LEU A 275 1.05 -17.85 5.49
N GLY A 276 -0.05 -17.81 6.23
CA GLY A 276 -1.40 -18.03 5.68
C GLY A 276 -2.02 -16.75 5.13
N PHE A 277 -3.19 -16.90 4.51
CA PHE A 277 -4.04 -15.83 3.98
C PHE A 277 -3.45 -15.07 2.78
N ASP A 278 -2.62 -14.05 2.95
CA ASP A 278 -2.04 -13.25 1.85
C ASP A 278 -3.13 -12.58 0.98
N HIS A 279 -4.09 -11.94 1.65
CA HIS A 279 -5.21 -11.20 1.04
C HIS A 279 -5.55 -9.94 1.89
N ASN A 280 -6.58 -9.22 1.49
CA ASN A 280 -7.02 -7.97 2.12
C ASN A 280 -7.41 -8.11 3.60
N LYS A 281 -7.11 -7.06 4.39
CA LYS A 281 -7.27 -7.04 5.85
C LYS A 281 -8.72 -7.22 6.35
N ASP A 282 -9.72 -6.91 5.55
CA ASP A 282 -11.16 -6.99 5.88
C ASP A 282 -11.61 -8.42 6.25
N HIS A 283 -11.04 -9.44 5.61
CA HIS A 283 -11.37 -10.85 5.86
C HIS A 283 -10.36 -11.58 6.78
N LEU A 284 -9.35 -10.87 7.29
CA LEU A 284 -8.25 -11.46 8.05
C LEU A 284 -8.70 -12.29 9.25
N VAL A 285 -9.69 -11.81 10.02
CA VAL A 285 -10.18 -12.48 11.23
C VAL A 285 -10.82 -13.83 10.91
N GLU A 286 -11.63 -13.90 9.84
CA GLU A 286 -12.25 -15.14 9.40
C GLU A 286 -11.20 -16.19 9.03
N TRP A 287 -10.21 -15.77 8.24
CA TRP A 287 -9.13 -16.65 7.81
C TRP A 287 -8.23 -17.08 8.96
N ALA A 288 -7.95 -16.19 9.91
CA ALA A 288 -7.21 -16.53 11.13
C ALA A 288 -7.97 -17.58 11.93
N HIS A 289 -9.30 -17.46 12.07
CA HIS A 289 -10.12 -18.46 12.74
C HIS A 289 -10.04 -19.82 12.04
N GLY A 290 -10.18 -19.86 10.71
CA GLY A 290 -10.12 -21.11 9.95
C GLY A 290 -8.76 -21.80 10.01
N LEU A 291 -7.67 -21.04 9.89
CA LEU A 291 -6.30 -21.57 9.87
C LEU A 291 -5.76 -21.93 11.25
N TYR A 292 -6.16 -21.22 12.31
CA TYR A 292 -5.68 -21.46 13.67
C TYR A 292 -6.57 -22.41 14.48
N ALA A 293 -7.72 -22.85 13.95
CA ALA A 293 -8.60 -23.81 14.62
C ALA A 293 -7.95 -25.19 14.83
N ASP A 294 -7.04 -25.60 13.95
CA ASP A 294 -6.29 -26.86 14.06
C ASP A 294 -4.86 -26.57 14.56
N GLU A 295 -4.50 -27.10 15.74
CA GLU A 295 -3.19 -26.88 16.35
C GLU A 295 -2.02 -27.42 15.49
N THR A 296 -2.24 -28.46 14.69
CA THR A 296 -1.24 -29.02 13.78
C THR A 296 -1.03 -28.10 12.59
N THR A 297 -2.08 -27.47 12.06
CA THR A 297 -1.95 -26.39 11.06
C THR A 297 -1.23 -25.18 11.68
N LYS A 298 -1.71 -24.72 12.85
CA LYS A 298 -1.18 -23.55 13.55
C LYS A 298 0.31 -23.64 13.88
N GLN A 299 0.83 -24.85 14.16
CA GLN A 299 2.26 -25.03 14.47
C GLN A 299 3.16 -24.77 13.23
N TYR A 300 2.66 -25.04 12.02
CA TYR A 300 3.40 -24.81 10.79
C TYR A 300 3.35 -23.34 10.34
N LEU A 301 2.31 -22.61 10.74
CA LEU A 301 2.14 -21.20 10.42
C LEU A 301 2.93 -20.31 11.39
N ALA A 302 3.79 -19.46 10.82
CA ALA A 302 4.48 -18.40 11.56
C ALA A 302 3.58 -17.17 11.78
N GLY A 303 2.53 -17.02 10.97
CA GLY A 303 1.71 -15.82 10.95
C GLY A 303 0.71 -15.77 9.81
N MET A 304 0.13 -14.59 9.62
CA MET A 304 -0.75 -14.23 8.50
C MET A 304 -0.08 -13.15 7.65
N ALA A 305 -0.29 -13.23 6.34
CA ALA A 305 0.09 -12.20 5.38
C ALA A 305 -1.16 -11.37 5.01
N VAL A 306 -1.01 -10.06 4.79
CA VAL A 306 -2.12 -9.14 4.47
C VAL A 306 -1.77 -8.15 3.37
N HIS A 307 -2.80 -7.77 2.60
CA HIS A 307 -2.77 -6.76 1.53
C HIS A 307 -3.59 -5.52 1.91
N TRP A 308 -3.33 -4.40 1.23
CA TRP A 308 -3.93 -3.10 1.57
C TRP A 308 -5.27 -2.78 0.88
N TYR A 309 -5.68 -3.52 -0.17
CA TYR A 309 -6.73 -3.08 -1.10
C TYR A 309 -8.13 -3.01 -0.48
N GLY A 310 -8.34 -3.70 0.65
CA GLY A 310 -9.56 -3.63 1.45
C GLY A 310 -9.67 -2.42 2.39
N GLY A 311 -8.66 -1.54 2.43
CA GLY A 311 -8.58 -0.40 3.35
C GLY A 311 -7.87 -0.73 4.67
N LEU A 312 -7.84 0.22 5.61
CA LEU A 312 -7.00 0.15 6.80
C LEU A 312 -7.30 -1.04 7.73
N ASN A 313 -8.59 -1.33 7.99
CA ASN A 313 -9.10 -2.47 8.77
C ASN A 313 -8.28 -2.78 10.06
N THR A 314 -7.94 -1.74 10.82
CA THR A 314 -7.06 -1.85 11.99
C THR A 314 -7.66 -2.69 13.12
N ASP A 315 -8.99 -2.74 13.23
CA ASP A 315 -9.71 -3.63 14.15
C ASP A 315 -9.46 -5.11 13.84
N LYS A 316 -9.34 -5.47 12.56
CA LYS A 316 -9.07 -6.84 12.10
C LYS A 316 -7.64 -7.26 12.43
N LEU A 317 -6.69 -6.35 12.24
CA LEU A 317 -5.30 -6.54 12.64
C LEU A 317 -5.19 -6.77 14.17
N GLN A 318 -5.82 -5.89 14.96
CA GLN A 318 -5.86 -6.00 16.43
C GLN A 318 -6.47 -7.34 16.88
N THR A 319 -7.66 -7.67 16.37
CA THR A 319 -8.40 -8.89 16.74
C THR A 319 -7.58 -10.15 16.40
N THR A 320 -6.92 -10.16 15.24
CA THR A 320 -6.10 -11.30 14.81
C THR A 320 -4.88 -11.49 15.69
N HIS A 321 -4.23 -10.40 16.11
CA HIS A 321 -3.15 -10.48 17.09
C HIS A 321 -3.65 -11.04 18.43
N GLU A 322 -4.81 -10.59 18.93
CA GLU A 322 -5.40 -11.08 20.17
C GLU A 322 -5.75 -12.58 20.11
N MET A 323 -6.15 -13.09 18.94
CA MET A 323 -6.42 -14.52 18.72
C MET A 323 -5.17 -15.41 18.83
N ALA A 324 -4.03 -14.91 18.36
CA ALA A 324 -2.77 -15.66 18.39
C ALA A 324 -1.56 -14.71 18.57
N PRO A 325 -1.29 -14.23 19.81
CA PRO A 325 -0.28 -13.19 20.04
C PRO A 325 1.16 -13.61 19.73
N ASP A 326 1.42 -14.92 19.63
CA ASP A 326 2.70 -15.51 19.24
C ASP A 326 2.92 -15.57 17.72
N LYS A 327 1.89 -15.25 16.93
CA LYS A 327 1.91 -15.28 15.47
C LYS A 327 2.07 -13.88 14.91
N MET A 328 2.92 -13.74 13.89
CA MET A 328 3.15 -12.44 13.26
C MET A 328 2.04 -12.07 12.29
N ILE A 329 1.87 -10.78 12.04
CA ILE A 329 1.13 -10.26 10.89
C ILE A 329 2.14 -9.53 10.01
N LEU A 330 2.18 -9.83 8.71
CA LEU A 330 3.09 -9.19 7.76
C LEU A 330 2.28 -8.56 6.62
N ALA A 331 2.49 -7.27 6.35
CA ALA A 331 1.96 -6.64 5.16
C ALA A 331 2.85 -7.02 3.97
N THR A 332 2.29 -7.74 3.00
CA THR A 332 3.05 -8.44 1.95
C THR A 332 2.87 -7.83 0.56
N GLU A 333 1.84 -7.00 0.37
CA GLU A 333 1.59 -6.32 -0.89
C GLU A 333 0.74 -5.05 -0.70
N ALA A 334 1.16 -3.98 -1.37
CA ALA A 334 0.35 -2.80 -1.58
C ALA A 334 0.75 -2.08 -2.88
N CYS A 335 -0.22 -1.58 -3.63
CA CYS A 335 0.02 -0.87 -4.88
C CYS A 335 -1.08 0.15 -5.20
N ASN A 336 -0.71 1.30 -5.77
CA ASN A 336 -1.67 2.26 -6.29
C ASN A 336 -2.05 1.92 -7.74
N CYS A 337 -3.24 1.36 -7.93
CA CYS A 337 -3.58 0.63 -9.16
C CYS A 337 -4.91 1.09 -9.79
N ALA A 338 -5.71 1.83 -9.02
CA ALA A 338 -6.99 2.38 -9.48
C ALA A 338 -6.80 3.42 -10.61
N GLY A 339 -7.51 3.25 -11.72
CA GLY A 339 -7.61 4.22 -12.82
C GLY A 339 -6.52 4.16 -13.89
N ASN A 340 -5.77 3.05 -14.02
CA ASN A 340 -4.57 2.95 -14.88
C ASN A 340 -3.55 4.05 -14.58
N VAL A 341 -3.40 4.38 -13.30
CA VAL A 341 -2.63 5.55 -12.86
C VAL A 341 -1.15 5.19 -12.85
N VAL A 342 -0.53 5.30 -14.03
CA VAL A 342 0.89 5.63 -14.14
C VAL A 342 1.04 6.82 -15.05
N PHE A 343 1.56 7.92 -14.51
CA PHE A 343 1.87 9.16 -15.21
C PHE A 343 0.75 9.85 -16.03
N MET A 344 -0.43 9.23 -16.19
CA MET A 344 -1.57 9.78 -16.94
C MET A 344 -2.14 11.07 -16.31
N SER A 345 -1.83 11.31 -15.03
CA SER A 345 -2.06 12.59 -14.36
C SER A 345 -0.73 13.19 -13.94
N THR A 346 -0.31 14.26 -14.63
CA THR A 346 0.90 15.05 -14.32
C THR A 346 0.72 15.97 -13.11
N SER A 347 -0.43 15.92 -12.44
CA SER A 347 -0.69 16.73 -11.25
C SER A 347 0.11 16.23 -10.05
N LYS A 348 0.96 17.10 -9.52
CA LYS A 348 1.69 16.86 -8.25
C LYS A 348 0.75 16.47 -7.11
N THR A 349 -0.48 16.98 -7.10
CA THR A 349 -1.49 16.64 -6.09
C THR A 349 -1.85 15.16 -6.12
N SER A 350 -2.07 14.61 -7.32
CA SER A 350 -2.42 13.20 -7.46
C SER A 350 -1.29 12.30 -6.94
N TRP A 351 -0.04 12.63 -7.24
CA TRP A 351 1.12 11.86 -6.79
C TRP A 351 1.27 11.93 -5.28
N TRP A 352 1.05 13.11 -4.71
CA TRP A 352 1.14 13.34 -3.28
C TRP A 352 0.06 12.57 -2.51
N THR A 353 -1.19 12.60 -2.97
CA THR A 353 -2.29 11.85 -2.36
C THR A 353 -2.04 10.33 -2.37
N ARG A 354 -1.45 9.79 -3.44
CA ARG A 354 -1.06 8.37 -3.48
C ARG A 354 -0.01 8.03 -2.42
N ALA A 355 0.98 8.90 -2.25
CA ALA A 355 2.01 8.76 -1.24
C ALA A 355 1.44 8.84 0.19
N GLU A 356 0.54 9.78 0.46
CA GLU A 356 -0.12 9.94 1.76
C GLU A 356 -0.96 8.73 2.13
N LYS A 357 -1.72 8.17 1.18
CA LYS A 357 -2.51 6.95 1.42
C LYS A 357 -1.62 5.76 1.75
N LEU A 358 -0.56 5.55 0.98
CA LEU A 358 0.38 4.44 1.21
C LEU A 358 1.09 4.59 2.55
N ALA A 359 1.56 5.79 2.88
CA ALA A 359 2.21 6.06 4.15
C ALA A 359 1.28 5.95 5.35
N LEU A 360 0.01 6.32 5.20
CA LEU A 360 -0.99 6.12 6.23
C LEU A 360 -1.20 4.63 6.51
N ASP A 361 -1.34 3.83 5.47
CA ASP A 361 -1.47 2.38 5.59
C ASP A 361 -0.26 1.76 6.31
N ILE A 362 0.96 2.11 5.90
CA ILE A 362 2.20 1.68 6.57
C ILE A 362 2.21 2.06 8.06
N LEU A 363 1.83 3.30 8.37
CA LEU A 363 1.83 3.83 9.72
C LEU A 363 0.84 3.05 10.61
N GLU A 364 -0.39 2.86 10.13
CA GLU A 364 -1.44 2.16 10.85
C GLU A 364 -1.12 0.68 11.01
N ASP A 365 -0.63 0.02 9.95
CA ASP A 365 -0.18 -1.37 10.02
C ASP A 365 0.84 -1.56 11.15
N PHE A 366 1.85 -0.69 11.27
CA PHE A 366 2.82 -0.77 12.36
C PHE A 366 2.25 -0.44 13.75
N ARG A 367 1.20 0.39 13.84
CA ARG A 367 0.50 0.61 15.10
C ARG A 367 -0.25 -0.65 15.53
N PHE A 368 -0.78 -1.39 14.57
CA PHE A 368 -1.60 -2.59 14.76
C PHE A 368 -0.86 -3.88 14.38
N TRP A 369 0.27 -4.10 15.06
CA TRP A 369 0.98 -5.40 15.14
C TRP A 369 1.64 -5.93 13.88
N THR A 370 1.59 -5.24 12.73
CA THR A 370 2.38 -5.72 11.59
C THR A 370 3.87 -5.61 11.91
N VAL A 371 4.61 -6.63 11.51
CA VAL A 371 6.05 -6.75 11.79
C VAL A 371 6.91 -6.22 10.66
N GLY A 372 6.33 -5.97 9.49
CA GLY A 372 7.04 -5.53 8.30
C GLY A 372 6.06 -5.16 7.21
N TRP A 373 6.58 -4.57 6.15
CA TRP A 373 5.76 -4.05 5.06
C TRP A 373 6.52 -4.19 3.73
N ILE A 374 5.86 -4.76 2.72
CA ILE A 374 6.44 -5.03 1.40
C ILE A 374 5.58 -4.36 0.33
N ASP A 375 6.19 -3.45 -0.43
CA ASP A 375 5.59 -2.83 -1.61
C ASP A 375 5.31 -3.86 -2.69
N TRP A 376 4.47 -3.50 -3.67
CA TRP A 376 4.35 -4.28 -4.88
C TRP A 376 5.56 -4.11 -5.82
N ASN A 377 5.37 -3.77 -7.09
CA ASN A 377 6.48 -3.70 -8.05
C ASN A 377 7.57 -2.69 -7.63
N LEU A 378 8.83 -3.14 -7.47
CA LEU A 378 9.97 -2.25 -7.22
C LEU A 378 10.19 -1.25 -8.37
N LEU A 379 9.84 -1.62 -9.60
CA LEU A 379 10.07 -0.83 -10.80
C LEU A 379 9.02 -1.16 -11.85
N VAL A 380 8.43 -0.14 -12.47
CA VAL A 380 7.59 -0.26 -13.68
C VAL A 380 8.01 0.77 -14.71
N ASP A 381 7.58 0.63 -15.95
CA ASP A 381 7.78 1.65 -16.97
C ASP A 381 6.78 2.81 -16.84
N VAL A 382 6.90 3.82 -17.71
CA VAL A 382 5.99 4.99 -17.75
C VAL A 382 4.52 4.66 -18.01
N HIS A 383 4.20 3.40 -18.35
CA HIS A 383 2.85 2.92 -18.55
C HIS A 383 2.36 2.03 -17.40
N GLY A 384 3.21 1.71 -16.41
CA GLY A 384 2.86 0.87 -15.28
C GLY A 384 2.90 -0.62 -15.55
N GLY A 385 3.67 -1.05 -16.54
CA GLY A 385 3.81 -2.44 -16.93
C GLY A 385 5.26 -2.91 -17.03
N PRO A 386 5.51 -4.05 -17.71
CA PRO A 386 4.51 -4.86 -18.43
C PRO A 386 3.54 -5.61 -17.52
N ASN A 387 2.29 -5.77 -17.97
CA ASN A 387 1.26 -6.60 -17.34
C ASN A 387 0.42 -7.24 -18.45
N HIS A 388 0.29 -8.57 -18.48
CA HIS A 388 -0.31 -9.28 -19.63
C HIS A 388 -1.81 -9.04 -19.81
N LEU A 389 -2.51 -8.57 -18.76
CA LEU A 389 -3.92 -8.21 -18.81
C LEU A 389 -4.18 -6.70 -18.69
N LYS A 390 -3.11 -5.89 -18.76
CA LYS A 390 -3.18 -4.43 -18.65
C LYS A 390 -3.80 -3.95 -17.33
N ASN A 391 -3.63 -4.74 -16.26
CA ASN A 391 -3.84 -4.28 -14.89
C ASN A 391 -2.64 -3.40 -14.48
N LEU A 392 -2.58 -2.18 -15.03
CA LEU A 392 -1.42 -1.31 -14.93
C LEU A 392 -1.39 -0.59 -13.58
N CYS A 393 -0.21 -0.55 -12.96
CA CYS A 393 -0.04 -0.15 -11.58
C CYS A 393 1.15 0.79 -11.41
N ASP A 394 1.06 1.66 -10.40
CA ASP A 394 2.14 2.57 -10.04
C ASP A 394 3.26 1.87 -9.24
N ALA A 395 4.45 2.47 -9.24
CA ALA A 395 5.59 2.03 -8.42
C ALA A 395 6.36 3.23 -7.83
N ASN A 396 7.11 3.02 -6.77
CA ASN A 396 7.87 4.10 -6.13
C ASN A 396 8.94 4.73 -7.04
N ILE A 397 9.49 3.94 -7.97
CA ILE A 397 10.37 4.40 -9.04
C ILE A 397 9.78 3.97 -10.39
N ILE A 398 9.74 4.91 -11.33
CA ILE A 398 9.34 4.67 -12.72
C ILE A 398 10.58 4.71 -13.61
N ALA A 399 10.76 3.70 -14.45
CA ALA A 399 11.81 3.65 -15.47
C ALA A 399 11.38 4.42 -16.74
N ASP A 400 12.14 5.44 -17.11
CA ASP A 400 11.99 6.21 -18.35
C ASP A 400 13.34 6.37 -19.07
N PRO A 401 13.98 5.26 -19.51
CA PRO A 401 15.30 5.30 -20.15
C PRO A 401 15.33 6.13 -21.43
N GLU A 402 14.18 6.25 -22.11
CA GLU A 402 14.01 7.03 -23.34
C GLU A 402 13.67 8.51 -23.09
N GLN A 403 13.51 8.93 -21.82
CA GLN A 403 13.17 10.29 -21.44
C GLN A 403 11.87 10.81 -22.07
N THR A 404 10.89 9.93 -22.24
CA THR A 404 9.58 10.25 -22.82
C THR A 404 8.82 11.30 -22.00
N GLN A 405 9.04 11.34 -20.68
CA GLN A 405 8.41 12.30 -19.78
C GLN A 405 9.21 13.60 -19.62
N GLN A 406 10.40 13.70 -20.24
CA GLN A 406 11.24 14.91 -20.25
C GLN A 406 11.57 15.45 -18.85
N THR A 407 11.70 14.56 -17.86
CA THR A 407 12.07 14.91 -16.48
C THR A 407 13.55 15.25 -16.32
N GLY A 408 14.39 14.84 -17.28
CA GLY A 408 15.85 14.97 -17.22
C GLY A 408 16.52 13.86 -16.39
N ASP A 409 15.76 12.86 -15.93
CA ASP A 409 16.24 11.71 -15.18
C ASP A 409 15.58 10.42 -15.67
N THR A 410 16.36 9.38 -15.94
CA THR A 410 15.91 8.05 -16.42
C THR A 410 15.17 7.26 -15.36
N LEU A 411 15.27 7.66 -14.10
CA LEU A 411 14.56 7.09 -12.96
C LEU A 411 13.73 8.19 -12.30
N ILE A 412 12.41 8.10 -12.45
CA ILE A 412 11.49 9.07 -11.86
C ILE A 412 11.07 8.56 -10.48
N LYS A 413 11.61 9.20 -9.44
CA LYS A 413 11.23 8.95 -8.04
C LYS A 413 9.91 9.64 -7.74
N GLN A 414 8.90 8.88 -7.36
CA GLN A 414 7.60 9.42 -7.02
C GLN A 414 7.56 9.97 -5.59
N ALA A 415 6.50 10.70 -5.25
CA ALA A 415 6.28 11.16 -3.88
C ALA A 415 6.29 9.99 -2.88
N SER A 416 5.74 8.84 -3.27
CA SER A 416 5.67 7.63 -2.45
C SER A 416 7.05 7.08 -2.08
N PHE A 417 8.05 7.17 -2.97
CA PHE A 417 9.47 6.84 -2.65
C PHE A 417 9.94 7.63 -1.42
N PHE A 418 9.77 8.95 -1.43
CA PHE A 418 10.22 9.79 -0.33
C PHE A 418 9.45 9.53 0.98
N TYR A 419 8.14 9.25 0.90
CA TYR A 419 7.33 8.88 2.05
C TYR A 419 7.77 7.53 2.65
N MET A 420 8.02 6.52 1.84
CA MET A 420 8.52 5.22 2.32
C MET A 420 9.86 5.34 3.04
N GLY A 421 10.72 6.24 2.55
CA GLY A 421 12.00 6.54 3.20
C GLY A 421 11.86 6.98 4.66
N HIS A 422 10.72 7.58 5.07
CA HIS A 422 10.45 7.92 6.47
C HIS A 422 10.27 6.70 7.39
N PHE A 423 9.94 5.55 6.83
CA PHE A 423 9.84 4.28 7.54
C PHE A 423 11.10 3.45 7.36
N SER A 424 11.47 3.15 6.10
CA SER A 424 12.54 2.18 5.80
C SER A 424 13.92 2.63 6.26
N ARG A 425 14.22 3.94 6.22
CA ARG A 425 15.53 4.48 6.64
C ARG A 425 15.67 4.60 8.14
N TYR A 426 14.54 4.69 8.85
CA TYR A 426 14.51 5.06 10.26
C TYR A 426 13.97 3.97 11.16
N PHE A 427 13.42 2.88 10.62
CA PHE A 427 13.13 1.63 11.31
C PHE A 427 14.06 0.55 10.77
N THR A 428 14.85 -0.06 11.66
CA THR A 428 15.83 -1.08 11.29
C THR A 428 15.43 -2.45 11.85
N PRO A 429 15.76 -3.57 11.17
CA PRO A 429 15.44 -4.90 11.69
C PRO A 429 15.89 -5.07 13.15
N GLY A 430 14.99 -5.59 13.98
CA GLY A 430 15.19 -5.72 15.43
C GLY A 430 14.73 -4.51 16.26
N ALA A 431 14.33 -3.40 15.62
CA ALA A 431 13.65 -2.32 16.32
C ALA A 431 12.30 -2.81 16.89
N ARG A 432 11.85 -2.24 18.00
CA ARG A 432 10.57 -2.61 18.63
C ARG A 432 9.62 -1.44 18.64
N ARG A 433 8.38 -1.66 18.23
CA ARG A 433 7.33 -0.65 18.35
C ARG A 433 7.15 -0.32 19.84
N ILE A 434 7.03 0.95 20.18
CA ILE A 434 6.84 1.41 21.57
C ILE A 434 5.48 2.07 21.74
N GLU A 435 5.08 2.29 22.98
CA GLU A 435 3.80 2.95 23.24
C GLU A 435 3.82 4.39 22.76
N THR A 436 2.75 4.80 22.09
CA THR A 436 2.55 6.16 21.59
C THR A 436 1.16 6.64 21.94
N HIS A 437 1.05 7.82 22.54
CA HIS A 437 -0.23 8.48 22.77
C HIS A 437 -0.25 9.82 22.04
N GLN A 438 -1.09 9.92 21.01
CA GLN A 438 -1.30 11.16 20.26
C GLN A 438 -2.62 11.80 20.68
N SER A 439 -2.57 13.07 21.07
CA SER A 439 -3.73 13.88 21.48
C SER A 439 -4.07 14.99 20.47
N VAL A 440 -3.46 14.90 19.28
CA VAL A 440 -3.59 15.91 18.22
C VAL A 440 -4.92 15.73 17.50
N GLU A 441 -5.23 14.49 17.12
CA GLU A 441 -6.49 14.06 16.52
C GLU A 441 -7.00 12.83 17.28
N PRO A 442 -7.60 13.01 18.48
CA PRO A 442 -7.94 11.88 19.35
C PRO A 442 -9.02 10.95 18.78
N ASN A 443 -9.77 11.42 17.77
CA ASN A 443 -10.77 10.64 17.05
C ASN A 443 -10.69 10.95 15.57
N ILE A 444 -10.91 9.94 14.71
CA ILE A 444 -10.98 10.12 13.26
C ILE A 444 -12.11 11.12 12.93
N PRO A 445 -11.85 12.16 12.13
CA PRO A 445 -12.87 13.14 11.76
C PRO A 445 -14.06 12.49 11.02
N PRO A 446 -15.29 12.98 11.23
CA PRO A 446 -16.43 12.53 10.45
C PRO A 446 -16.26 12.90 8.97
N LEU A 447 -16.88 12.12 8.09
CA LEU A 447 -16.90 12.41 6.65
C LEU A 447 -17.69 13.71 6.40
N SER A 448 -17.15 14.54 5.51
CA SER A 448 -17.73 15.80 5.09
C SER A 448 -18.34 15.70 3.69
N PRO A 449 -19.32 16.54 3.33
CA PRO A 449 -19.87 16.56 1.97
C PRO A 449 -18.83 16.81 0.88
N SER A 450 -17.72 17.50 1.20
CA SER A 450 -16.60 17.76 0.26
C SER A 450 -15.76 16.52 -0.06
N ASP A 451 -15.85 15.46 0.74
CA ASP A 451 -15.16 14.19 0.49
C ASP A 451 -15.85 13.41 -0.65
N ILE A 452 -17.12 13.71 -0.92
CA ILE A 452 -17.88 13.12 -2.01
C ILE A 452 -17.33 13.62 -3.36
N LYS A 453 -16.89 12.69 -4.21
CA LYS A 453 -16.51 12.95 -5.61
C LYS A 453 -17.51 12.28 -6.54
N ASN A 454 -17.74 12.89 -7.71
CA ASN A 454 -18.55 12.26 -8.77
C ASN A 454 -17.90 10.93 -9.18
N GLY A 455 -18.70 9.86 -9.23
CA GLY A 455 -18.23 8.52 -9.59
C GLY A 455 -17.87 7.60 -8.43
N ASN A 456 -17.92 8.08 -7.18
CA ASN A 456 -17.79 7.20 -6.02
C ASN A 456 -18.98 6.20 -5.98
N ALA A 457 -18.66 4.91 -5.84
CA ALA A 457 -19.67 3.87 -5.61
C ALA A 457 -20.44 4.16 -4.32
N LEU A 458 -21.69 3.73 -4.22
CA LEU A 458 -22.50 3.87 -3.01
C LEU A 458 -22.54 2.54 -2.25
N SER A 459 -22.44 2.60 -0.92
CA SER A 459 -22.57 1.44 -0.03
C SER A 459 -23.53 1.73 1.11
N PHE A 460 -24.21 0.68 1.57
CA PHE A 460 -24.96 0.70 2.83
C PHE A 460 -24.01 0.34 3.97
N LEU A 461 -23.87 1.25 4.93
CA LEU A 461 -23.03 1.09 6.12
C LEU A 461 -23.84 1.42 7.38
N PRO A 462 -23.45 0.94 8.57
CA PRO A 462 -24.11 1.35 9.81
C PRO A 462 -24.33 2.87 9.87
N CYS A 463 -25.57 3.27 10.17
CA CYS A 463 -25.91 4.67 10.32
C CYS A 463 -25.14 5.29 11.47
N GLU A 464 -24.60 6.47 11.22
CA GLU A 464 -23.89 7.28 12.17
C GLU A 464 -24.75 8.48 12.57
N GLU A 465 -24.76 8.76 13.87
CA GLU A 465 -25.40 9.96 14.40
C GLU A 465 -24.74 11.21 13.77
N ASP A 466 -25.54 12.13 13.26
CA ASP A 466 -25.12 13.41 12.66
C ASP A 466 -24.22 13.32 11.41
N SER A 467 -24.21 12.19 10.67
CA SER A 467 -23.41 12.08 9.44
C SER A 467 -23.89 13.03 8.34
N LEU A 468 -22.96 13.81 7.79
CA LEU A 468 -23.22 14.77 6.72
C LEU A 468 -23.21 14.14 5.32
N VAL A 469 -22.74 12.89 5.20
CA VAL A 469 -22.61 12.16 3.93
C VAL A 469 -23.61 11.00 3.82
N GLN A 470 -24.10 10.47 4.94
CA GLN A 470 -25.15 9.47 4.98
C GLN A 470 -26.51 10.13 4.84
N ARG A 471 -26.97 10.26 3.59
CA ARG A 471 -28.24 10.96 3.31
C ARG A 471 -29.46 10.06 3.31
N TRP A 472 -29.28 8.76 3.13
CA TRP A 472 -30.40 7.82 3.00
C TRP A 472 -30.25 6.68 3.99
N VAL A 473 -31.36 6.21 4.56
CA VAL A 473 -31.47 5.07 5.46
C VAL A 473 -32.17 3.94 4.72
N LEU A 474 -31.69 2.72 4.88
CA LEU A 474 -32.39 1.52 4.48
C LEU A 474 -33.45 1.17 5.53
N GLY A 475 -34.71 1.47 5.22
CA GLY A 475 -35.86 1.22 6.09
C GLY A 475 -36.40 -0.21 6.01
N PRO A 476 -37.29 -0.59 6.95
CA PRO A 476 -37.95 -1.89 6.98
C PRO A 476 -38.70 -2.18 5.66
N GLY A 477 -38.49 -3.36 5.09
CA GLY A 477 -39.01 -3.74 3.77
C GLY A 477 -38.17 -3.35 2.56
N GLY A 478 -36.97 -2.79 2.73
CA GLY A 478 -35.99 -2.55 1.66
C GLY A 478 -36.14 -1.19 0.99
N THR A 479 -36.89 -0.29 1.62
CA THR A 479 -37.11 1.09 1.14
C THR A 479 -35.95 1.98 1.55
N ILE A 480 -35.39 2.72 0.59
CA ILE A 480 -34.37 3.74 0.84
C ILE A 480 -35.07 5.06 1.16
N VAL A 481 -34.81 5.66 2.32
CA VAL A 481 -35.51 6.85 2.84
C VAL A 481 -34.49 7.91 3.23
N SER A 482 -34.56 9.12 2.68
CA SER A 482 -33.73 10.24 3.17
C SER A 482 -34.29 10.78 4.49
N LEU A 483 -33.45 11.14 5.46
CA LEU A 483 -33.90 11.78 6.69
C LEU A 483 -33.90 13.32 6.51
N GLY A 484 -35.07 13.94 6.67
CA GLY A 484 -35.29 15.35 7.03
C GLY A 484 -34.42 16.42 6.35
N THR A 485 -34.92 17.01 5.27
CA THR A 485 -34.51 18.36 4.83
C THR A 485 -35.62 19.36 5.17
N ASP A 486 -35.61 19.85 6.40
CA ASP A 486 -36.66 20.68 6.99
C ASP A 486 -36.87 22.07 6.34
N SER A 487 -36.22 22.33 5.19
CA SER A 487 -36.20 23.62 4.51
C SER A 487 -36.69 23.58 3.06
N ALA A 488 -37.06 22.41 2.53
CA ALA A 488 -37.59 22.32 1.17
C ALA A 488 -39.00 22.96 1.10
N PRO A 489 -39.30 23.83 0.10
CA PRO A 489 -40.64 24.37 -0.08
C PRO A 489 -41.66 23.24 -0.28
N GLY A 490 -42.51 22.97 0.72
CA GLY A 490 -43.48 21.86 0.72
C GLY A 490 -43.27 20.79 1.81
N SER A 491 -42.24 20.91 2.66
CA SER A 491 -42.12 20.07 3.86
C SER A 491 -43.27 20.32 4.84
N ASP A 492 -43.89 19.24 5.34
CA ASP A 492 -45.05 19.28 6.25
C ASP A 492 -44.68 19.61 7.71
N GLY A 493 -43.38 19.78 8.00
CA GLY A 493 -42.90 20.24 9.30
C GLY A 493 -43.03 19.23 10.44
N PHE A 494 -43.23 17.93 10.14
CA PHE A 494 -43.42 16.90 11.17
C PHE A 494 -42.15 16.13 11.59
N GLY A 495 -40.96 16.51 11.11
CA GLY A 495 -39.69 15.93 11.55
C GLY A 495 -39.43 14.48 11.08
N VAL A 496 -40.17 14.01 10.06
CA VAL A 496 -40.00 12.67 9.46
C VAL A 496 -40.11 12.68 7.92
N GLY A 497 -40.17 13.87 7.30
CA GLY A 497 -40.35 14.03 5.86
C GLY A 497 -39.04 13.78 5.11
N GLY A 498 -38.92 12.61 4.48
CA GLY A 498 -37.78 12.31 3.61
C GLY A 498 -37.86 13.01 2.26
N GLU A 499 -36.72 13.20 1.62
CA GLU A 499 -36.60 13.72 0.26
C GLU A 499 -36.72 12.55 -0.76
N CYS A 500 -37.52 12.70 -1.82
CA CYS A 500 -37.96 11.70 -2.80
C CYS A 500 -37.42 12.06 -4.21
N ILE A 501 -36.80 11.12 -4.94
CA ILE A 501 -36.22 11.37 -6.28
C ILE A 501 -37.31 11.27 -7.39
N GLU A 502 -37.48 12.31 -8.20
CA GLU A 502 -38.41 12.41 -9.33
C GLU A 502 -37.69 12.52 -10.69
N HIS A 503 -38.27 11.92 -11.73
CA HIS A 503 -37.99 12.23 -13.13
C HIS A 503 -39.31 12.46 -13.90
N CYS A 504 -39.56 13.68 -14.39
CA CYS A 504 -40.76 14.04 -15.14
C CYS A 504 -40.61 13.70 -16.63
N LEU A 505 -41.57 12.96 -17.22
CA LEU A 505 -41.50 12.44 -18.61
C LEU A 505 -42.60 12.97 -19.54
N SER A 506 -43.41 13.96 -19.14
CA SER A 506 -44.36 14.63 -20.03
C SER A 506 -43.79 15.92 -20.60
N GLY A 507 -44.12 16.23 -21.87
CA GLY A 507 -43.63 17.39 -22.62
C GLY A 507 -44.07 18.77 -22.12
N ASP A 508 -44.76 18.86 -20.97
CA ASP A 508 -45.30 20.11 -20.40
C ASP A 508 -44.47 20.63 -19.19
N CYS A 509 -43.32 20.02 -18.88
CA CYS A 509 -42.47 20.43 -17.77
C CYS A 509 -41.37 21.41 -18.21
N TRP A 510 -41.13 22.46 -17.41
CA TRP A 510 -40.24 23.58 -17.78
C TRP A 510 -38.72 23.28 -17.63
N TYR A 511 -38.31 22.14 -17.05
CA TYR A 511 -36.88 21.76 -16.85
C TYR A 511 -36.66 20.22 -16.82
N PRO A 512 -35.70 19.65 -17.58
CA PRO A 512 -35.43 18.20 -17.63
C PRO A 512 -34.24 17.82 -16.73
N LYS A 513 -34.44 17.75 -15.41
CA LYS A 513 -33.43 17.22 -14.45
C LYS A 513 -34.11 16.34 -13.40
N VAL A 514 -33.33 15.44 -12.80
CA VAL A 514 -33.69 14.70 -11.59
C VAL A 514 -33.90 15.71 -10.45
N GLN A 515 -35.07 15.68 -9.79
CA GLN A 515 -35.41 16.58 -8.67
C GLN A 515 -35.69 15.79 -7.39
N VAL A 516 -35.50 16.41 -6.23
CA VAL A 516 -35.74 15.78 -4.92
C VAL A 516 -36.87 16.54 -4.20
N TRP A 517 -37.93 15.85 -3.76
CA TRP A 517 -39.18 16.41 -3.19
C TRP A 517 -39.52 15.87 -1.80
N ALA A 518 -40.29 16.58 -0.97
CA ALA A 518 -40.75 16.03 0.32
C ALA A 518 -41.75 14.86 0.13
N CYS A 519 -41.44 13.71 0.72
CA CYS A 519 -42.32 12.56 0.78
C CYS A 519 -43.42 12.82 1.83
N ALA A 520 -44.66 13.05 1.39
CA ALA A 520 -45.77 13.28 2.33
C ALA A 520 -46.18 11.98 3.04
N ALA A 521 -46.23 12.00 4.37
CA ALA A 521 -46.86 10.95 5.13
C ALA A 521 -48.39 11.10 5.05
N SER A 522 -49.04 10.15 4.36
CA SER A 522 -50.50 9.94 4.27
C SER A 522 -51.35 10.98 3.51
N ASP A 523 -52.14 10.45 2.57
CA ASP A 523 -53.35 11.03 1.98
C ASP A 523 -53.29 12.36 1.18
N SER A 524 -52.19 12.66 0.49
CA SER A 524 -52.25 13.71 -0.55
C SER A 524 -52.98 13.20 -1.80
N SER A 525 -54.06 13.89 -2.19
CA SER A 525 -54.84 13.64 -3.40
C SER A 525 -54.16 14.21 -4.66
N ASP A 526 -52.84 14.38 -4.63
CA ASP A 526 -52.07 14.92 -5.75
C ASP A 526 -51.85 13.81 -6.79
N PRO A 527 -52.48 13.91 -7.97
CA PRO A 527 -52.38 12.88 -9.00
C PRO A 527 -50.99 12.82 -9.66
N VAL A 528 -50.15 13.84 -9.44
CA VAL A 528 -48.78 13.90 -9.98
C VAL A 528 -47.75 13.45 -8.92
N HIS A 529 -47.94 13.82 -7.65
CA HIS A 529 -46.94 13.61 -6.58
C HIS A 529 -47.33 12.58 -5.48
N GLY A 530 -48.42 11.82 -5.63
CA GLY A 530 -48.90 10.89 -4.59
C GLY A 530 -48.15 9.54 -4.46
N ASN A 531 -47.88 9.14 -3.19
CA ASN A 531 -47.50 7.86 -2.53
C ASN A 531 -47.07 6.56 -3.27
N ALA A 532 -47.31 6.37 -4.56
CA ALA A 532 -47.31 5.03 -5.17
C ALA A 532 -46.20 4.78 -6.20
N ASN A 533 -45.37 5.78 -6.51
CA ASN A 533 -44.36 5.69 -7.55
C ASN A 533 -43.08 4.98 -7.07
N GLN A 534 -43.02 4.58 -5.79
CA GLN A 534 -41.80 4.12 -5.13
C GLN A 534 -41.93 2.77 -4.40
N ARG A 535 -43.06 2.06 -4.56
CA ARG A 535 -43.19 0.68 -4.07
C ARG A 535 -42.66 -0.30 -5.11
N TRP A 536 -41.45 -0.79 -4.87
CA TRP A 536 -40.80 -1.83 -5.65
C TRP A 536 -41.10 -3.19 -5.05
N MET A 537 -41.62 -4.09 -5.86
CA MET A 537 -41.82 -5.49 -5.54
C MET A 537 -40.66 -6.28 -6.10
N VAL A 538 -40.09 -7.15 -5.28
CA VAL A 538 -39.13 -8.15 -5.72
C VAL A 538 -39.89 -9.36 -6.25
N ARG A 539 -39.59 -9.77 -7.48
CA ARG A 539 -40.14 -10.99 -8.10
C ARG A 539 -39.02 -12.01 -8.29
N ASP A 540 -39.23 -13.23 -7.85
CA ASP A 540 -38.35 -14.35 -8.17
C ASP A 540 -38.47 -14.67 -9.68
N VAL A 541 -37.34 -14.75 -10.38
CA VAL A 541 -37.25 -15.07 -11.81
C VAL A 541 -36.07 -16.01 -12.06
N PRO A 542 -36.07 -16.83 -13.13
CA PRO A 542 -34.92 -17.69 -13.43
C PRO A 542 -33.62 -16.89 -13.49
N GLY A 543 -32.63 -17.28 -12.68
CA GLY A 543 -31.33 -16.61 -12.60
C GLY A 543 -31.24 -15.41 -11.65
N GLY A 544 -32.28 -15.09 -10.88
CA GLY A 544 -32.21 -14.05 -9.85
C GLY A 544 -33.58 -13.45 -9.50
N TYR A 545 -33.65 -12.13 -9.42
CA TYR A 545 -34.85 -11.39 -9.04
C TYR A 545 -35.08 -10.21 -9.97
N GLN A 546 -36.34 -9.88 -10.23
CA GLN A 546 -36.74 -8.72 -11.01
C GLN A 546 -37.41 -7.69 -10.09
N LEU A 547 -36.93 -6.45 -10.13
CA LEU A 547 -37.48 -5.33 -9.35
C LEU A 547 -38.60 -4.63 -10.13
N TYR A 548 -39.84 -4.79 -9.68
CA TYR A 548 -41.04 -4.32 -10.38
C TYR A 548 -41.79 -3.22 -9.62
N ASN A 549 -42.14 -2.15 -10.32
CA ASN A 549 -43.00 -1.10 -9.78
C ASN A 549 -44.45 -1.30 -10.21
N ALA A 550 -45.32 -1.66 -9.25
CA ALA A 550 -46.71 -2.02 -9.53
C ALA A 550 -47.57 -0.87 -10.04
N LYS A 551 -47.26 0.38 -9.65
CA LYS A 551 -48.01 1.56 -10.09
C LYS A 551 -47.57 2.00 -11.48
N ALA A 552 -46.26 2.02 -11.74
CA ALA A 552 -45.69 2.43 -13.02
C ALA A 552 -45.78 1.33 -14.09
N SER A 553 -46.07 0.08 -13.70
CA SER A 553 -46.02 -1.09 -14.58
C SER A 553 -44.68 -1.24 -15.32
N LYS A 554 -43.58 -0.91 -14.63
CA LYS A 554 -42.21 -0.88 -15.15
C LYS A 554 -41.26 -1.65 -14.23
N CYS A 555 -40.11 -2.05 -14.76
CA CYS A 555 -39.07 -2.78 -14.05
C CYS A 555 -37.78 -1.96 -14.03
N LEU A 556 -36.97 -2.14 -12.98
CA LEU A 556 -35.62 -1.58 -12.96
C LEU A 556 -34.78 -2.30 -14.03
N THR A 557 -34.05 -1.54 -14.83
CA THR A 557 -33.25 -2.03 -15.96
C THR A 557 -31.87 -1.42 -15.90
N SER A 558 -30.84 -2.24 -16.04
CA SER A 558 -29.49 -1.73 -16.20
C SER A 558 -29.21 -1.31 -17.64
N LEU A 559 -28.46 -0.23 -17.76
CA LEU A 559 -28.08 0.37 -19.03
C LEU A 559 -26.60 0.70 -18.98
N LYS A 560 -25.86 0.27 -20.01
CA LYS A 560 -24.52 0.80 -20.25
C LYS A 560 -24.69 2.21 -20.84
N VAL A 561 -24.10 3.20 -20.18
CA VAL A 561 -24.18 4.61 -20.57
C VAL A 561 -22.78 5.20 -20.63
N ALA A 562 -22.60 6.19 -21.49
CA ALA A 562 -21.40 7.02 -21.43
C ALA A 562 -21.41 7.84 -20.14
N GLY A 563 -20.24 8.03 -19.54
CA GLY A 563 -20.06 8.65 -18.23
C GLY A 563 -20.66 10.05 -18.16
N TRP A 564 -20.53 10.84 -19.23
CA TRP A 564 -21.14 12.17 -19.32
C TRP A 564 -22.67 12.15 -19.18
N ALA A 565 -23.34 11.06 -19.56
CA ALA A 565 -24.80 10.92 -19.41
C ALA A 565 -25.24 10.77 -17.94
N VAL A 566 -24.31 10.48 -17.04
CA VAL A 566 -24.51 10.38 -15.59
C VAL A 566 -23.59 11.32 -14.80
N GLY A 567 -23.05 12.36 -15.46
CA GLY A 567 -22.23 13.39 -14.81
C GLY A 567 -20.80 12.98 -14.47
N LEU A 568 -20.28 11.92 -15.11
CA LEU A 568 -18.87 11.52 -15.09
C LEU A 568 -18.13 12.10 -16.31
N ASP A 569 -16.80 12.01 -16.29
CA ASP A 569 -15.94 12.53 -17.36
C ASP A 569 -16.23 11.86 -18.73
N ALA A 570 -16.00 12.62 -19.79
CA ALA A 570 -16.14 12.13 -21.15
C ALA A 570 -15.14 11.00 -21.43
N GLY A 571 -15.62 9.87 -21.97
CA GLY A 571 -14.82 8.67 -22.24
C GLY A 571 -14.93 7.57 -21.18
N VAL A 572 -15.51 7.86 -20.01
CA VAL A 572 -15.86 6.84 -19.01
C VAL A 572 -17.09 6.07 -19.50
N ASN A 573 -17.14 4.75 -19.31
CA ASN A 573 -18.37 3.97 -19.48
C ASN A 573 -18.90 3.61 -18.08
N ALA A 574 -20.19 3.80 -17.86
CA ALA A 574 -20.86 3.50 -16.60
C ALA A 574 -22.04 2.53 -16.82
N VAL A 575 -22.41 1.81 -15.78
CA VAL A 575 -23.66 1.06 -15.74
C VAL A 575 -24.62 1.83 -14.85
N ALA A 576 -25.67 2.38 -15.45
CA ALA A 576 -26.73 3.09 -14.76
C ALA A 576 -27.97 2.19 -14.62
N ALA A 577 -28.87 2.54 -13.69
CA ALA A 577 -30.17 1.89 -13.56
C ALA A 577 -31.27 2.88 -13.97
N GLN A 578 -32.22 2.43 -14.79
CA GLN A 578 -33.38 3.20 -15.22
C GLN A 578 -34.66 2.36 -15.12
N MET A 579 -35.79 3.01 -14.84
CA MET A 579 -37.09 2.37 -14.98
C MET A 579 -37.46 2.19 -16.46
N PHE A 580 -37.65 0.94 -16.88
CA PHE A 580 -38.03 0.59 -18.26
C PHE A 580 -39.22 -0.37 -18.30
N GLN A 581 -39.75 -0.65 -19.48
CA GLN A 581 -40.79 -1.68 -19.63
C GLN A 581 -40.26 -3.02 -19.13
N CYS A 582 -41.06 -3.76 -18.37
CA CYS A 582 -40.67 -5.09 -17.91
C CYS A 582 -40.48 -6.05 -19.08
N TYR A 583 -39.33 -6.68 -19.13
CA TYR A 583 -38.97 -7.75 -20.05
C TYR A 583 -39.32 -9.12 -19.47
N PRO A 584 -39.32 -10.18 -20.30
CA PRO A 584 -39.56 -11.53 -19.84
C PRO A 584 -38.65 -11.91 -18.64
N PRO A 585 -39.18 -12.66 -17.66
CA PRO A 585 -38.40 -13.18 -16.52
C PRO A 585 -37.08 -13.84 -16.96
N GLY A 586 -35.97 -13.50 -16.29
CA GLY A 586 -34.63 -14.01 -16.61
C GLY A 586 -33.86 -13.20 -17.65
N THR A 587 -34.41 -12.09 -18.15
CA THR A 587 -33.66 -11.17 -19.03
C THR A 587 -32.50 -10.53 -18.26
N ARG A 588 -31.26 -10.69 -18.74
CA ARG A 588 -30.02 -10.33 -18.02
C ARG A 588 -29.97 -8.91 -17.46
N ASN A 589 -30.45 -7.90 -18.19
CA ASN A 589 -30.43 -6.50 -17.74
C ASN A 589 -31.61 -6.10 -16.84
N GLN A 590 -32.50 -7.02 -16.50
CA GLN A 590 -33.58 -6.86 -15.51
C GLN A 590 -33.63 -8.01 -14.49
N THR A 591 -32.58 -8.83 -14.47
CA THR A 591 -32.44 -9.95 -13.53
C THR A 591 -31.25 -9.64 -12.64
N PHE A 592 -31.56 -9.34 -11.38
CA PHE A 592 -30.66 -8.88 -10.35
C PHE A 592 -30.45 -10.04 -9.38
N LEU A 593 -29.21 -10.40 -9.06
CA LEU A 593 -28.96 -11.34 -7.97
C LEU A 593 -29.14 -10.58 -6.64
N LEU A 594 -30.09 -11.02 -5.81
CA LEU A 594 -30.33 -10.48 -4.47
C LEU A 594 -29.95 -11.56 -3.46
N ALA A 595 -28.64 -11.73 -3.22
CA ALA A 595 -28.08 -12.59 -2.18
C ALA A 595 -26.62 -12.18 -1.88
N GLY A 596 -26.17 -12.38 -0.63
CA GLY A 596 -24.75 -12.45 -0.26
C GLY A 596 -24.22 -11.36 0.69
N ASP A 597 -23.33 -11.78 1.59
CA ASP A 597 -22.75 -11.03 2.71
C ASP A 597 -21.63 -10.05 2.32
N GLY A 598 -21.70 -9.50 1.10
CA GLY A 598 -20.68 -8.56 0.60
C GLY A 598 -19.50 -9.19 -0.14
N ASP A 599 -19.60 -10.46 -0.56
CA ASP A 599 -18.56 -11.15 -1.34
C ASP A 599 -18.32 -10.48 -2.71
N GLY A 600 -17.36 -9.56 -2.75
CA GLY A 600 -16.18 -9.70 -3.61
C GLY A 600 -16.27 -9.44 -5.12
N ASP A 601 -17.43 -9.08 -5.69
CA ASP A 601 -17.49 -8.61 -7.09
C ASP A 601 -18.13 -7.22 -7.14
N GLY A 602 -17.32 -6.17 -7.14
CA GLY A 602 -17.79 -4.80 -7.40
C GLY A 602 -18.69 -4.77 -8.64
N LEU A 603 -19.78 -3.99 -8.58
CA LEU A 603 -20.86 -3.78 -9.57
C LEU A 603 -20.61 -4.32 -11.00
N ARG A 604 -20.51 -5.65 -11.17
CA ARG A 604 -20.49 -6.29 -12.47
C ARG A 604 -21.92 -6.74 -12.76
N ASP A 605 -22.48 -6.14 -13.80
CA ASP A 605 -23.82 -6.38 -14.34
C ASP A 605 -24.97 -6.21 -13.32
N SER A 606 -25.42 -4.97 -13.13
CA SER A 606 -26.79 -4.71 -12.62
C SER A 606 -27.04 -5.26 -11.21
N THR A 607 -26.14 -5.05 -10.27
CA THR A 607 -26.29 -5.58 -8.90
C THR A 607 -26.52 -4.44 -7.91
N PHE A 608 -27.35 -4.69 -6.89
CA PHE A 608 -27.48 -3.86 -5.69
C PHE A 608 -27.50 -4.81 -4.50
N THR A 609 -26.51 -4.74 -3.62
CA THR A 609 -26.45 -5.55 -2.41
C THR A 609 -27.28 -4.87 -1.31
N ILE A 610 -28.22 -5.59 -0.71
CA ILE A 610 -29.02 -5.14 0.42
C ILE A 610 -28.98 -6.25 1.47
N SER A 611 -28.29 -6.01 2.59
CA SER A 611 -28.26 -6.92 3.72
C SER A 611 -29.44 -6.69 4.67
N GLY A 612 -29.93 -7.79 5.26
CA GLY A 612 -30.73 -7.86 6.49
C GLY A 612 -31.74 -6.74 6.77
N LEU A 613 -33.02 -7.00 6.48
CA LEU A 613 -34.18 -6.16 6.84
C LEU A 613 -34.48 -6.08 8.36
N GLU A 614 -33.56 -6.56 9.19
CA GLU A 614 -33.60 -6.52 10.66
C GLU A 614 -32.26 -6.06 11.27
N SER A 615 -31.42 -5.36 10.51
CA SER A 615 -30.13 -4.87 11.01
C SER A 615 -30.32 -3.80 12.10
N SER A 616 -29.90 -4.15 13.31
CA SER A 616 -29.57 -3.20 14.38
C SER A 616 -28.04 -3.17 14.47
N PRO A 617 -27.39 -2.03 14.20
CA PRO A 617 -27.95 -0.70 13.88
C PRO A 617 -28.51 -0.59 12.45
N PRO A 618 -29.41 0.40 12.18
CA PRO A 618 -29.93 0.67 10.84
C PRO A 618 -28.78 0.98 9.86
N LEU A 619 -28.96 0.65 8.59
CA LEU A 619 -27.97 0.93 7.54
C LEU A 619 -28.30 2.22 6.81
N CYS A 620 -27.28 3.01 6.49
CA CYS A 620 -27.34 4.25 5.76
C CYS A 620 -26.51 4.17 4.47
N LEU A 621 -27.06 4.71 3.37
CA LEU A 621 -26.39 4.86 2.10
C LEU A 621 -25.42 6.04 2.17
N GLN A 622 -24.15 5.77 1.91
CA GLN A 622 -23.13 6.78 1.68
C GLN A 622 -22.28 6.41 0.46
N PRO A 623 -21.55 7.37 -0.13
CA PRO A 623 -20.46 7.04 -1.02
C PRO A 623 -19.43 6.20 -0.26
N GLN A 624 -18.80 5.24 -0.95
CA GLN A 624 -17.68 4.45 -0.43
C GLN A 624 -16.48 5.37 -0.20
N LEU A 625 -16.51 6.00 0.96
CA LEU A 625 -15.52 6.90 1.48
C LEU A 625 -14.97 6.27 2.74
N GLU A 626 -13.67 6.10 2.76
CA GLU A 626 -12.99 5.61 3.93
C GLU A 626 -12.79 6.76 4.91
N LYS A 627 -13.11 6.50 6.18
CA LYS A 627 -12.79 7.42 7.28
C LYS A 627 -11.33 7.21 7.66
N LEU A 628 -10.50 8.14 7.21
CA LEU A 628 -9.05 8.09 7.44
C LEU A 628 -8.64 9.16 8.45
N PRO A 629 -7.74 8.85 9.40
CA PRO A 629 -7.12 9.89 10.22
C PRO A 629 -6.34 10.87 9.34
N LYS A 630 -6.37 12.15 9.70
CA LYS A 630 -5.63 13.21 9.03
C LYS A 630 -4.31 13.55 9.73
N PHE A 631 -4.14 13.11 10.98
CA PHE A 631 -2.89 13.20 11.70
C PHE A 631 -2.66 11.92 12.49
N ASP A 632 -1.49 11.30 12.33
CA ASP A 632 -1.12 10.14 13.13
C ASP A 632 0.39 9.99 13.30
N ALA A 633 0.79 9.08 14.21
CA ALA A 633 2.16 8.85 14.58
C ALA A 633 2.44 7.42 15.08
N VAL A 634 3.63 6.92 14.74
CA VAL A 634 4.15 5.63 15.25
C VAL A 634 5.61 5.78 15.65
N ALA A 635 6.01 5.09 16.74
CA ALA A 635 7.37 5.15 17.25
C ALA A 635 7.97 3.77 17.49
N PHE A 636 9.28 3.69 17.30
CA PHE A 636 10.09 2.50 17.51
C PHE A 636 11.34 2.82 18.32
N LYS A 637 11.73 1.90 19.21
CA LYS A 637 13.04 1.87 19.85
C LYS A 637 13.98 1.00 19.01
N GLN A 638 15.07 1.60 18.54
CA GLN A 638 16.10 0.94 17.73
C GLN A 638 16.98 0.01 18.57
N PRO A 639 17.67 -0.97 17.95
CA PRO A 639 18.63 -1.82 18.66
C PRO A 639 19.76 -1.05 19.37
N ASP A 640 20.13 0.14 18.88
CA ASP A 640 21.16 0.99 19.50
C ASP A 640 20.64 1.86 20.67
N GLY A 641 19.37 1.68 21.04
CA GLY A 641 18.66 2.42 22.08
C GLY A 641 18.10 3.78 21.66
N SER A 642 18.36 4.26 20.44
CA SER A 642 17.70 5.47 19.94
C SER A 642 16.22 5.25 19.69
N LEU A 643 15.43 6.32 19.78
CA LEU A 643 14.01 6.33 19.44
C LEU A 643 13.85 6.95 18.06
N SER A 644 12.94 6.41 17.25
CA SER A 644 12.48 6.97 15.99
C SER A 644 10.97 7.18 16.09
N LEU A 645 10.48 8.39 15.83
CA LEU A 645 9.06 8.74 15.77
C LEU A 645 8.74 9.24 14.36
N VAL A 646 7.79 8.60 13.68
CA VAL A 646 7.25 9.08 12.40
C VAL A 646 5.90 9.74 12.68
N THR A 647 5.67 10.92 12.12
CA THR A 647 4.42 11.67 12.24
C THR A 647 3.96 12.12 10.87
N MET A 648 2.68 12.00 10.57
CA MET A 648 2.12 12.41 9.29
C MET A 648 0.93 13.36 9.48
N ASN A 649 0.81 14.34 8.57
CA ASN A 649 -0.30 15.28 8.50
C ASN A 649 -0.80 15.38 7.06
N THR A 650 -2.00 14.90 6.80
CA THR A 650 -2.66 14.97 5.48
C THR A 650 -3.67 16.12 5.40
N ASN A 651 -3.79 16.94 6.44
CA ASN A 651 -4.59 18.16 6.39
C ASN A 651 -3.99 19.18 5.41
N ASP A 652 -4.84 20.11 4.93
CA ASP A 652 -4.39 21.28 4.15
C ASP A 652 -3.67 22.33 5.02
N PHE A 653 -3.74 22.22 6.35
CA PHE A 653 -3.18 23.18 7.29
C PHE A 653 -2.13 22.56 8.20
N ALA A 654 -1.24 23.42 8.71
CA ALA A 654 -0.20 23.01 9.63
C ALA A 654 -0.76 22.71 11.04
N VAL A 655 -0.17 21.72 11.70
CA VAL A 655 -0.57 21.25 13.02
C VAL A 655 0.56 21.46 14.01
N ASN A 656 0.25 22.08 15.15
CA ASN A 656 1.20 22.34 16.23
C ASN A 656 1.04 21.28 17.31
N PHE A 657 2.14 20.72 17.79
CA PHE A 657 2.12 19.71 18.85
C PHE A 657 3.43 19.72 19.63
N THR A 658 3.41 19.05 20.77
CA THR A 658 4.61 18.83 21.59
C THR A 658 4.96 17.34 21.63
N ILE A 659 6.21 17.00 21.31
CA ILE A 659 6.75 15.64 21.47
C ILE A 659 7.41 15.54 22.84
N TYR A 660 7.16 14.49 23.61
CA TYR A 660 7.91 14.18 24.82
C TYR A 660 8.01 12.67 25.07
N ASP A 661 9.01 12.27 25.86
CA ASP A 661 9.27 10.89 26.25
C ASP A 661 8.83 10.70 27.72
N ASP A 662 7.88 9.81 27.97
CA ASP A 662 7.37 9.50 29.31
C ASP A 662 8.43 8.83 30.20
N ALA A 663 9.53 8.36 29.62
CA ALA A 663 10.71 7.89 30.34
C ALA A 663 11.68 9.02 30.76
N ASP A 664 11.58 10.22 30.17
CA ASP A 664 12.36 11.43 30.53
C ASP A 664 11.41 12.61 30.86
N PRO A 665 10.72 12.56 32.00
CA PRO A 665 9.64 13.48 32.30
C PRO A 665 10.13 14.92 32.47
N GLY A 666 9.39 15.86 31.88
CA GLY A 666 9.56 17.30 32.10
C GLY A 666 10.35 18.04 31.02
N VAL A 667 10.82 17.36 29.97
CA VAL A 667 11.33 17.99 28.74
C VAL A 667 10.48 17.59 27.54
N GLY A 668 10.42 18.44 26.51
CA GLY A 668 9.75 18.13 25.26
C GLY A 668 10.13 19.09 24.14
N LEU A 669 9.65 18.79 22.94
CA LEU A 669 9.91 19.54 21.72
C LEU A 669 8.60 20.07 21.15
N PHE A 670 8.39 21.39 21.21
CA PHE A 670 7.32 22.04 20.46
C PHE A 670 7.70 22.11 18.98
N HIS A 671 6.82 21.62 18.11
CA HIS A 671 7.05 21.62 16.69
C HIS A 671 5.76 21.81 15.88
N THR A 672 5.92 22.17 14.61
CA THR A 672 4.84 22.35 13.66
C THR A 672 5.05 21.41 12.49
N LEU A 673 4.09 20.52 12.24
CA LEU A 673 4.07 19.68 11.04
C LEU A 673 3.21 20.39 9.98
N PRO A 674 3.78 20.81 8.83
CA PRO A 674 3.00 21.44 7.76
C PRO A 674 1.85 20.56 7.27
N GLY A 675 0.89 21.16 6.56
CA GLY A 675 -0.10 20.38 5.81
C GLY A 675 0.59 19.55 4.73
N HIS A 676 0.02 18.39 4.40
CA HIS A 676 0.55 17.47 3.41
C HIS A 676 2.03 17.11 3.62
N ALA A 677 2.39 16.71 4.84
CA ALA A 677 3.76 16.46 5.23
C ALA A 677 3.92 15.23 6.13
N ILE A 678 5.11 14.63 6.07
CA ILE A 678 5.57 13.57 6.95
C ILE A 678 6.95 13.95 7.51
N HIS A 679 7.11 13.84 8.82
CA HIS A 679 8.38 14.07 9.51
C HIS A 679 8.79 12.80 10.24
N THR A 680 10.10 12.58 10.33
CA THR A 680 10.68 11.58 11.23
C THR A 680 11.62 12.25 12.21
N TYR A 681 11.48 11.96 13.50
CA TYR A 681 12.33 12.49 14.58
C TYR A 681 13.12 11.36 15.22
N ARG A 682 14.37 11.65 15.60
CA ARG A 682 15.28 10.70 16.22
C ARG A 682 16.03 11.31 17.39
N TRP A 683 16.06 10.62 18.52
CA TRP A 683 16.82 11.06 19.70
C TRP A 683 17.22 9.86 20.56
N LYS A 684 18.08 10.09 21.55
CA LYS A 684 18.37 9.10 22.61
C LYS A 684 17.75 9.59 23.91
N SER A 685 17.06 8.70 24.62
CA SER A 685 16.46 9.01 25.91
C SER A 685 17.53 9.23 26.98
N ASN A 686 17.34 10.21 27.88
CA ASN A 686 18.28 10.45 28.98
C ASN A 686 18.25 9.32 30.03
N ALA A 687 17.16 8.58 30.12
CA ALA A 687 17.05 7.43 31.02
C ALA A 687 18.08 6.33 30.66
N ASP A 688 18.34 6.12 29.37
CA ASP A 688 19.32 5.13 28.89
C ASP A 688 20.77 5.61 29.08
N THR A 689 21.05 6.91 28.98
CA THR A 689 22.37 7.47 29.33
C THR A 689 22.63 7.43 30.84
N ALA A 690 21.63 7.66 31.68
CA ALA A 690 21.75 7.55 33.14
C ALA A 690 22.00 6.11 33.61
N ALA A 691 21.32 5.11 33.01
CA ALA A 691 21.51 3.69 33.29
C ALA A 691 22.92 3.20 32.87
N ASN A 692 23.43 3.64 31.72
CA ASN A 692 24.80 3.32 31.29
C ASN A 692 25.86 4.01 32.14
N THR A 693 25.57 5.22 32.64
CA THR A 693 26.48 5.93 33.55
C THR A 693 26.52 5.27 34.92
N THR A 694 25.38 4.85 35.48
CA THR A 694 25.33 4.08 36.73
C THR A 694 25.98 2.71 36.57
N ALA A 695 25.77 1.98 35.47
CA ALA A 695 26.46 0.72 35.21
C ALA A 695 28.00 0.89 35.12
N ARG A 696 28.49 1.94 34.46
CA ARG A 696 29.92 2.29 34.44
C ARG A 696 30.44 2.76 35.80
N THR A 697 29.63 3.45 36.59
CA THR A 697 30.03 3.94 37.92
C THR A 697 30.04 2.80 38.94
N VAL A 698 29.10 1.85 38.85
CA VAL A 698 29.06 0.62 39.64
C VAL A 698 30.20 -0.31 39.25
N ALA A 699 30.52 -0.44 37.95
CA ALA A 699 31.71 -1.16 37.50
C ALA A 699 33.01 -0.50 38.00
N ALA A 700 33.11 0.84 37.98
CA ALA A 700 34.25 1.57 38.53
C ALA A 700 34.34 1.48 40.07
N ALA A 701 33.21 1.43 40.77
CA ALA A 701 33.14 1.26 42.23
C ALA A 701 33.44 -0.18 42.66
N LEU A 702 33.05 -1.18 41.87
CA LEU A 702 33.41 -2.59 42.09
C LEU A 702 34.89 -2.86 41.82
N VAL A 703 35.53 -2.10 40.92
CA VAL A 703 36.99 -2.15 40.70
C VAL A 703 37.77 -1.44 41.81
N SER A 704 37.18 -0.48 42.54
CA SER A 704 37.85 0.20 43.66
C SER A 704 37.62 -0.46 45.02
N ALA A 705 36.68 -1.41 45.12
CA ALA A 705 36.36 -2.14 46.34
C ALA A 705 36.78 -3.62 46.25
N ALA A 706 38.09 -3.88 46.34
CA ALA A 706 38.63 -5.19 46.74
C ALA A 706 39.48 -5.05 48.02
N PRO A 707 39.44 -6.01 48.95
CA PRO A 707 39.62 -5.75 50.37
C PRO A 707 41.05 -5.98 50.86
N HIS A 708 41.40 -5.26 51.92
CA HIS A 708 42.58 -5.51 52.74
C HIS A 708 42.47 -6.85 53.49
N SER A 709 43.49 -7.69 53.28
CA SER A 709 44.16 -8.63 54.19
C SER A 709 43.36 -9.35 55.28
N VAL A 710 43.35 -10.69 55.24
CA VAL A 710 43.25 -11.59 56.40
C VAL A 710 44.17 -12.82 56.16
N PRO A 711 44.85 -13.37 57.19
CA PRO A 711 46.09 -14.15 57.03
C PRO A 711 45.90 -15.67 56.97
N ALA A 712 47.03 -16.33 56.67
CA ALA A 712 47.20 -17.77 56.49
C ALA A 712 47.04 -18.63 57.76
N ALA A 713 46.47 -19.83 57.59
CA ALA A 713 46.81 -21.07 58.30
C ALA A 713 46.07 -22.25 57.62
N VAL A 714 46.79 -23.16 56.94
CA VAL A 714 47.36 -24.48 57.37
C VAL A 714 46.45 -25.66 56.99
N ASP A 715 47.13 -26.63 56.37
CA ASP A 715 46.73 -27.88 55.71
C ASP A 715 45.93 -28.91 56.54
N GLU A 716 45.23 -29.80 55.82
CA GLU A 716 45.39 -31.28 55.86
C GLU A 716 44.50 -31.90 54.74
N GLU A 717 45.11 -32.55 53.74
CA GLU A 717 45.15 -34.02 53.51
C GLU A 717 43.77 -34.68 53.23
N ALA A 718 43.57 -35.62 52.29
CA ALA A 718 44.39 -36.26 51.26
C ALA A 718 43.48 -37.18 50.40
N ALA A 719 43.97 -37.50 49.19
CA ALA A 719 43.87 -38.78 48.46
C ALA A 719 42.48 -39.34 48.04
N ASP A 720 42.23 -39.92 46.87
CA ASP A 720 43.01 -40.43 45.72
C ASP A 720 42.04 -40.37 44.51
N GLY A 721 42.42 -40.05 43.26
CA GLY A 721 43.28 -40.82 42.34
C GLY A 721 42.39 -41.54 41.28
N VAL A 722 42.70 -41.69 39.98
CA VAL A 722 43.93 -41.59 39.18
C VAL A 722 43.56 -41.62 37.67
N ASP A 723 44.34 -40.88 36.86
CA ASP A 723 44.73 -41.03 35.42
C ASP A 723 43.73 -40.93 34.23
N ALA A 724 44.10 -40.42 33.04
CA ALA A 724 45.34 -39.84 32.46
C ALA A 724 44.95 -39.16 31.11
N ALA A 725 45.45 -37.93 30.82
CA ALA A 725 46.55 -37.58 29.88
C ALA A 725 46.13 -37.62 28.37
N VAL A 726 46.53 -36.75 27.41
CA VAL A 726 47.74 -35.95 27.11
C VAL A 726 47.42 -34.87 26.05
N SER A 727 47.73 -33.59 26.34
CA SER A 727 48.60 -32.61 25.61
C SER A 727 48.55 -32.42 24.07
N VAL A 728 48.96 -31.31 23.41
CA VAL A 728 49.30 -29.88 23.63
C VAL A 728 50.05 -29.42 22.35
N GLY A 729 49.95 -28.12 22.02
CA GLY A 729 50.98 -27.34 21.29
C GLY A 729 50.35 -26.49 20.19
N GLY A 730 50.47 -25.16 20.10
CA GLY A 730 51.49 -24.15 20.49
C GLY A 730 51.67 -23.26 19.22
N GLY A 731 51.88 -21.94 19.18
CA GLY A 731 52.21 -20.86 20.12
C GLY A 731 52.79 -19.69 19.31
N GLU A 732 52.33 -18.45 19.56
CA GLU A 732 53.03 -17.13 19.53
C GLU A 732 53.76 -16.64 18.23
N HIS A 733 53.95 -15.36 17.85
CA HIS A 733 54.20 -14.09 18.56
C HIS A 733 54.08 -12.83 17.62
N MET A 734 53.50 -11.74 18.15
CA MET A 734 53.96 -10.32 18.22
C MET A 734 54.18 -9.34 17.02
N ALA A 735 53.59 -8.13 17.24
CA ALA A 735 54.15 -6.74 17.16
C ALA A 735 54.39 -6.05 15.78
N VAL A 736 54.39 -4.73 15.53
CA VAL A 736 54.11 -3.42 16.19
C VAL A 736 54.27 -2.30 15.10
N ALA A 737 53.49 -1.20 15.22
CA ALA A 737 53.70 0.22 14.77
C ALA A 737 53.84 0.72 13.29
N ARG A 738 53.27 1.93 13.11
CA ARG A 738 53.34 2.92 11.99
C ARG A 738 54.74 3.54 11.79
N PRO A 739 55.02 4.24 10.65
CA PRO A 739 54.81 5.71 10.47
C PRO A 739 54.34 6.05 9.02
N GLY A 740 53.99 7.25 8.53
CA GLY A 740 54.20 8.67 8.89
C GLY A 740 54.79 9.46 7.70
N ASN A 741 53.99 10.38 7.12
CA ASN A 741 54.25 11.61 6.30
C ASN A 741 55.49 11.84 5.40
N ALA A 742 55.27 12.48 4.23
CA ALA A 742 55.89 13.72 3.68
C ALA A 742 55.78 13.76 2.13
N GLU A 743 55.04 14.72 1.53
CA GLU A 743 55.48 16.02 0.93
C GLU A 743 56.30 15.97 -0.37
N ALA A 744 55.81 16.68 -1.41
CA ALA A 744 56.52 17.59 -2.33
C ALA A 744 55.59 17.89 -3.55
N THR A 745 54.91 19.04 -3.67
CA THR A 745 55.31 20.41 -4.11
C THR A 745 55.71 20.60 -5.57
N ALA A 746 55.13 21.68 -6.14
CA ALA A 746 55.51 22.54 -7.28
C ALA A 746 54.64 22.38 -8.55
N GLY A 747 54.02 23.41 -9.12
CA GLY A 747 53.93 24.84 -8.78
C GLY A 747 53.53 25.70 -10.00
N PHE A 748 52.81 26.80 -9.73
CA PHE A 748 52.72 28.09 -10.47
C PHE A 748 52.12 28.10 -11.90
N ALA A 749 51.41 29.13 -12.39
CA ALA A 749 50.90 30.39 -11.83
C ALA A 749 49.82 30.97 -12.78
N SER A 750 48.94 31.74 -12.15
CA SER A 750 47.93 32.72 -12.60
C SER A 750 48.37 33.80 -13.60
N ILE A 751 47.39 34.42 -14.29
CA ILE A 751 47.20 35.89 -14.46
C ILE A 751 45.72 36.20 -14.81
N GLN A 752 45.20 37.29 -14.24
CA GLN A 752 43.83 37.83 -14.25
C GLN A 752 43.56 38.86 -15.37
N ALA A 753 42.27 39.31 -15.41
CA ALA A 753 41.80 40.68 -15.74
C ALA A 753 41.56 40.99 -17.25
N ILE A 754 40.54 41.73 -17.74
CA ILE A 754 39.53 42.64 -17.16
C ILE A 754 38.54 43.10 -18.29
N LEU A 755 37.27 43.44 -17.93
CA LEU A 755 36.20 44.29 -18.57
C LEU A 755 35.84 44.12 -20.08
N ALA A 756 34.67 44.52 -20.64
CA ALA A 756 33.29 44.85 -20.26
C ALA A 756 32.59 45.35 -21.56
N CYS A 757 31.24 45.42 -21.55
CA CYS A 757 30.33 46.26 -22.37
C CYS A 757 29.69 45.73 -23.68
N LEU A 758 28.34 45.64 -23.57
CA LEU A 758 27.27 46.22 -24.42
C LEU A 758 26.82 45.57 -25.75
N ALA A 759 25.51 45.26 -25.75
CA ALA A 759 24.47 45.69 -26.72
C ALA A 759 24.02 44.76 -27.87
N ILE A 760 22.72 44.43 -27.79
CA ILE A 760 21.68 44.51 -28.85
C ILE A 760 21.79 43.57 -30.07
N GLY A 761 20.76 42.71 -30.20
CA GLY A 761 19.88 42.76 -31.37
C GLY A 761 20.03 41.71 -32.47
N VAL A 762 19.02 40.82 -32.54
CA VAL A 762 18.22 40.45 -33.73
C VAL A 762 18.92 39.85 -34.98
N VAL A 763 18.62 38.56 -35.19
CA VAL A 763 18.07 37.87 -36.39
C VAL A 763 18.41 38.39 -37.80
N PHE A 764 18.96 37.52 -38.66
CA PHE A 764 18.46 36.99 -39.97
C PHE A 764 19.67 36.42 -40.75
N LEU A 765 19.76 35.12 -41.06
CA LEU A 765 19.10 34.33 -42.13
C LEU A 765 19.89 34.28 -43.47
N VAL A 766 19.85 33.08 -44.07
CA VAL A 766 19.93 32.68 -45.49
C VAL A 766 21.31 32.41 -46.15
N LEU A 767 21.47 31.16 -46.65
CA LEU A 767 21.64 30.75 -48.08
C LEU A 767 22.27 29.34 -48.13
N ILE A 768 21.49 28.25 -48.32
CA ILE A 768 20.98 27.68 -49.59
C ILE A 768 22.08 27.12 -50.51
N THR A 769 21.99 25.82 -50.81
CA THR A 769 22.06 25.23 -52.17
C THR A 769 21.26 23.90 -52.19
N THR A 770 20.05 23.88 -52.79
CA THR A 770 19.69 23.33 -54.14
C THR A 770 19.64 21.80 -54.22
N ARG A 771 18.72 21.09 -54.88
CA ARG A 771 17.55 21.29 -55.78
C ARG A 771 17.08 19.85 -56.09
N GLN A 772 15.81 19.47 -56.26
CA GLN A 772 14.83 19.80 -57.31
C GLN A 772 13.61 18.86 -57.04
N ARG A 773 12.33 19.15 -57.28
CA ARG A 773 11.60 20.26 -57.93
C ARG A 773 10.11 20.05 -57.54
N MET A 774 9.43 21.07 -56.97
CA MET A 774 8.35 21.90 -57.57
C MET A 774 7.04 21.13 -57.82
N ASP A 775 5.87 21.62 -57.43
CA ASP A 775 5.34 23.00 -57.44
C ASP A 775 4.28 23.15 -56.31
N LYS A 776 4.34 24.23 -55.50
CA LYS A 776 3.41 25.40 -55.47
C LYS A 776 2.03 25.07 -54.87
N ASP A 777 1.48 25.78 -53.88
CA ASP A 777 1.66 27.15 -53.42
C ASP A 777 1.20 27.29 -51.95
N ALA A 778 1.80 28.29 -51.28
CA ALA A 778 1.31 29.09 -50.15
C ALA A 778 1.12 28.44 -48.76
N GLN A 779 2.06 28.81 -47.88
CA GLN A 779 1.98 28.79 -46.41
C GLN A 779 1.08 29.91 -45.84
N PRO A 780 0.71 29.82 -44.55
CA PRO A 780 -0.38 30.56 -43.91
C PRO A 780 0.06 31.83 -43.16
N SER A 781 -0.93 32.62 -42.72
CA SER A 781 -0.81 33.65 -41.69
C SER A 781 -1.79 33.34 -40.55
N ILE A 782 -1.30 33.43 -39.30
CA ILE A 782 -2.05 33.25 -38.04
C ILE A 782 -2.72 34.61 -37.68
N PRO A 783 -4.01 34.65 -37.26
CA PRO A 783 -4.31 34.97 -35.85
C PRO A 783 -5.63 34.39 -35.25
N THR A 784 -5.56 34.05 -33.96
CA THR A 784 -6.51 34.17 -32.80
C THR A 784 -8.02 33.91 -32.91
N GLU A 785 -8.53 33.17 -31.90
CA GLU A 785 -9.88 33.11 -31.26
C GLU A 785 -11.13 33.50 -32.09
N ASP A 786 -11.93 32.50 -32.48
CA ASP A 786 -13.32 32.26 -32.02
C ASP A 786 -14.06 31.31 -33.00
N ASP A 787 -14.82 30.39 -32.41
CA ASP A 787 -16.03 29.73 -32.91
C ASP A 787 -16.01 28.62 -34.03
N VAL A 788 -16.75 27.56 -33.66
CA VAL A 788 -17.53 26.54 -34.42
C VAL A 788 -16.88 25.28 -35.05
N ASP A 789 -17.51 24.16 -34.70
CA ASP A 789 -17.80 22.91 -35.43
C ASP A 789 -16.65 21.97 -35.84
N GLU A 790 -16.56 20.81 -35.17
CA GLU A 790 -15.89 19.63 -35.71
C GLU A 790 -16.80 18.40 -35.63
N THR A 791 -17.51 18.15 -36.72
CA THR A 791 -17.82 16.80 -37.19
C THR A 791 -16.65 16.24 -37.99
N GLU A 792 -16.40 14.94 -37.80
CA GLU A 792 -15.49 14.04 -38.53
C GLU A 792 -13.99 14.06 -38.17
N LEU A 793 -13.52 13.01 -37.48
CA LEU A 793 -12.53 12.05 -38.01
C LEU A 793 -12.23 10.93 -36.98
N TYR A 794 -11.82 9.78 -37.53
CA TYR A 794 -11.26 8.55 -36.93
C TYR A 794 -12.17 7.33 -36.74
N HIS A 795 -12.33 6.60 -37.86
CA HIS A 795 -12.39 5.13 -37.88
C HIS A 795 -10.98 4.52 -37.78
N PRO A 796 -10.76 3.42 -37.03
CA PRO A 796 -9.72 2.47 -37.31
C PRO A 796 -10.25 1.23 -38.07
N PHE A 797 -9.40 0.74 -38.97
CA PHE A 797 -9.58 -0.42 -39.84
C PHE A 797 -9.81 -1.75 -39.09
N CYS A 798 -10.69 -2.60 -39.63
CA CYS A 798 -10.71 -4.06 -39.45
C CYS A 798 -10.50 -4.74 -40.81
N PRO A 799 -9.81 -5.90 -40.90
CA PRO A 799 -9.61 -6.58 -42.17
C PRO A 799 -10.71 -7.60 -42.52
N ALA A 800 -10.98 -7.64 -43.82
CA ALA A 800 -11.39 -8.75 -44.68
C ALA A 800 -12.82 -9.34 -44.59
N ASP A 801 -13.55 -9.07 -45.67
CA ASP A 801 -14.73 -9.77 -46.19
C ASP A 801 -14.58 -11.29 -46.30
N VAL A 802 -15.64 -12.03 -45.96
CA VAL A 802 -16.18 -13.10 -46.83
C VAL A 802 -17.71 -13.04 -46.79
N SER A 803 -18.28 -12.92 -47.99
CA SER A 803 -19.69 -12.78 -48.36
C SER A 803 -20.46 -14.11 -48.30
N TYR A 804 -21.80 -14.04 -48.09
CA TYR A 804 -22.87 -14.73 -48.85
C TYR A 804 -24.26 -14.39 -48.24
N PRO A 805 -25.39 -14.56 -48.98
CA PRO A 805 -26.55 -13.69 -48.92
C PRO A 805 -27.67 -14.29 -48.08
N ILE A 806 -28.58 -13.42 -47.66
CA ILE A 806 -29.87 -13.76 -47.07
C ILE A 806 -30.77 -14.34 -48.16
N GLU A 807 -31.32 -15.53 -47.93
CA GLU A 807 -32.51 -16.04 -48.62
C GLU A 807 -33.64 -16.22 -47.59
N GLU A 808 -34.84 -15.85 -48.01
CA GLU A 808 -36.08 -15.78 -47.23
C GLU A 808 -36.69 -17.15 -46.86
N ALA A 809 -37.37 -17.15 -45.71
CA ALA A 809 -38.68 -17.74 -45.42
C ALA A 809 -38.91 -19.28 -45.34
N ALA A 810 -39.69 -19.61 -44.29
CA ALA A 810 -40.48 -20.83 -44.02
C ALA A 810 -39.66 -22.12 -43.71
N GLU A 811 -39.86 -22.86 -42.63
CA GLU A 811 -40.97 -23.12 -41.69
C GLU A 811 -40.48 -23.25 -40.24
#